data_AF-A0A8S3QXU9-F1
#
_entry.id   AF-A0A8S3QXU9-F1
#
_cell.length_a   1.000
_cell.length_b   1.000
_cell.length_c   1.000
_cell.angle_alpha   90.00
_cell.angle_beta   90.00
_cell.angle_gamma   90.00
#
_symmetry.space_group_name_H-M   'P 1'
#
loop_
_entity.id
_entity.type
_entity.pdbx_description
1 polymer ?
#
loop_
_entity_poly.entity_id
_entity_poly.type
_entity_poly.pdbx_seq_one_letter_code
_entity_poly.pdbx_strand_id
1 'polypeptide(L)'
;MEDNNTKDDCYKHERVVPEQTTAGLIQEININEDNDIDLLCAVVFIEDAAKYRDISHKLDKNTLLWYRWYHSQPIVRYRRILRPVFIISNSQLMKKTVKCVQKTLPEVITILLLLFIHLYIFTLLGMLLFPKPQSFIPMHNRTAHFINGNASGNSSTDSNVTEEGDEYFKTLLESFMSLLVLLTTANNPDVMMPAYQENRLFSVYFIVFMVIGNYCFMNMFLAVIYNQFRGYFKSSMQASLLRRRVGLRAAYEVLLKTETSTDRVMLESSVEVTKVKNAIQEANLPIRWKSKIYNEIDLKQVNQQLNFQAFQDCVDVIQSEKFSKNRPAIRWFGQPALRFLQKCVAHRFFTYFGHLVAVVNVFVITVELATQYDKSFNYSKSVLNIVNFGFVTYYLLEQVLKFVMFGWRRYIFEKSNIYDGLITVALVVTEIFSVAEYGLPLTGDDIVPQDSVTLWNVVRIINILIMARILRIIPQIKSMSIVVNTLVDLIKNMKAFAGILIVIYYSFAIAGIEIFNGSIKYNPPNSTVTRGLLYKCGSYQQLEYWANNFDDFAAAIVVLWDIMVVNNWSVFLSAYKSATSGWSYLFFIIWWLFSVVIVLQLFTAIIIENFIMKWDKSQLNTDRGRRTSSFEDSHHFMSVHDMFRSTLEEPSESEILQEISNHRYLKLRQIPSVT
;
A
#
# COMPACT_ATOMS: atom_id res chain seq x y z
N MET A 1 -13.94 -33.24 56.46
CA MET A 1 -13.97 -34.71 56.48
C MET A 1 -14.16 -35.16 55.05
N GLU A 2 -13.48 -36.26 54.73
CA GLU A 2 -13.17 -36.79 53.40
C GLU A 2 -14.36 -36.85 52.44
N ASP A 3 -14.09 -36.62 51.16
CA ASP A 3 -14.40 -37.65 50.17
C ASP A 3 -13.57 -37.45 48.88
N ASN A 4 -12.74 -38.47 48.63
CA ASN A 4 -11.94 -38.66 47.43
C ASN A 4 -12.84 -39.11 46.28
N ASN A 5 -12.77 -38.44 45.14
CA ASN A 5 -13.29 -38.97 43.89
C ASN A 5 -12.18 -39.04 42.85
N THR A 6 -11.75 -40.27 42.62
CA THR A 6 -10.92 -40.75 41.52
C THR A 6 -11.70 -40.74 40.21
N LYS A 7 -11.21 -40.05 39.17
CA LYS A 7 -11.13 -40.51 37.77
C LYS A 7 -10.57 -39.40 36.86
N ASP A 8 -9.79 -39.85 35.88
CA ASP A 8 -9.25 -39.13 34.71
C ASP A 8 -7.84 -38.52 34.83
N ASP A 9 -6.85 -39.36 35.13
CA ASP A 9 -5.49 -39.19 34.58
C ASP A 9 -5.32 -40.06 33.33
N CYS A 10 -5.60 -39.47 32.17
CA CYS A 10 -5.24 -40.06 30.89
C CYS A 10 -4.60 -38.98 30.00
N TYR A 11 -3.36 -39.26 29.57
CA TYR A 11 -2.55 -38.54 28.58
C TYR A 11 -1.96 -37.17 28.98
N LYS A 12 -0.73 -37.22 29.52
CA LYS A 12 0.38 -36.33 29.11
C LYS A 12 1.73 -36.84 29.64
N HIS A 13 2.21 -37.93 29.04
CA HIS A 13 3.65 -38.20 28.97
C HIS A 13 4.12 -37.95 27.54
N GLU A 14 4.21 -36.67 27.18
CA GLU A 14 5.10 -36.27 26.08
C GLU A 14 6.53 -36.49 26.58
N ARG A 15 7.14 -37.58 26.13
CA ARG A 15 8.58 -37.77 26.25
C ARG A 15 9.23 -36.59 25.52
N VAL A 16 9.86 -35.70 26.29
CA VAL A 16 10.84 -34.74 25.78
C VAL A 16 11.99 -35.55 25.19
N VAL A 17 11.92 -35.80 23.88
CA VAL A 17 13.09 -36.24 23.12
C VAL A 17 13.99 -35.00 23.05
N PRO A 18 15.25 -35.08 23.49
CA PRO A 18 16.15 -33.95 23.35
C PRO A 18 16.29 -33.61 21.86
N GLU A 19 16.02 -32.35 21.51
CA GLU A 19 16.40 -31.77 20.21
C GLU A 19 17.92 -31.87 20.06
N GLN A 20 18.40 -33.01 19.57
CA GLN A 20 19.69 -33.06 18.91
C GLN A 20 19.57 -32.23 17.64
N THR A 21 20.15 -31.04 17.68
CA THR A 21 20.43 -30.20 16.53
C THR A 21 20.93 -31.07 15.37
N THR A 22 20.21 -31.05 14.27
CA THR A 22 20.55 -31.71 12.99
C THR A 22 21.87 -31.23 12.38
N ALA A 23 22.63 -30.37 13.07
CA ALA A 23 23.98 -29.95 12.74
C ALA A 23 25.06 -30.95 13.23
N GLY A 24 24.73 -31.89 14.12
CA GLY A 24 25.69 -32.85 14.69
C GLY A 24 25.81 -34.21 14.00
N LEU A 25 25.02 -34.49 12.95
CA LEU A 25 25.05 -35.76 12.20
C LEU A 25 25.77 -35.67 10.84
N ILE A 26 26.58 -34.63 10.63
CA ILE A 26 27.44 -34.49 9.45
C ILE A 26 28.90 -34.64 9.88
N GLN A 27 29.22 -35.77 10.51
CA GLN A 27 30.61 -36.15 10.72
C GLN A 27 30.87 -37.51 10.05
N GLU A 28 31.62 -37.41 8.96
CA GLU A 28 32.40 -38.45 8.26
C GLU A 28 31.67 -39.73 7.83
N ILE A 29 30.99 -39.65 6.68
CA ILE A 29 30.95 -40.79 5.75
C ILE A 29 31.82 -40.40 4.56
N ASN A 30 33.10 -40.76 4.66
CA ASN A 30 33.99 -40.87 3.52
C ASN A 30 33.74 -42.27 2.94
N ILE A 31 33.28 -42.43 1.68
CA ILE A 31 33.38 -43.64 0.81
C ILE A 31 32.51 -43.49 -0.48
N ASN A 32 33.16 -43.60 -1.65
CA ASN A 32 32.71 -43.88 -3.04
C ASN A 32 31.49 -43.14 -3.68
N GLU A 33 31.76 -42.38 -4.75
CA GLU A 33 30.85 -41.45 -5.45
C GLU A 33 29.55 -42.05 -6.03
N ASP A 34 29.52 -43.34 -6.39
CA ASP A 34 28.32 -43.99 -6.96
C ASP A 34 27.33 -44.49 -5.89
N ASN A 35 27.82 -44.91 -4.72
CA ASN A 35 26.96 -45.33 -3.61
C ASN A 35 26.22 -44.14 -2.94
N ASP A 36 26.70 -42.90 -3.17
CA ASP A 36 26.10 -41.68 -2.63
C ASP A 36 24.74 -41.35 -3.24
N ILE A 37 24.53 -41.65 -4.53
CA ILE A 37 23.29 -41.28 -5.23
C ILE A 37 22.16 -42.20 -4.79
N ASP A 38 22.41 -43.51 -4.73
CA ASP A 38 21.42 -44.50 -4.31
C ASP A 38 21.02 -44.31 -2.85
N LEU A 39 21.99 -44.01 -1.97
CA LEU A 39 21.70 -43.65 -0.58
C LEU A 39 20.88 -42.36 -0.48
N LEU A 40 21.23 -41.33 -1.25
CA LEU A 40 20.50 -40.06 -1.24
C LEU A 40 19.08 -40.21 -1.80
N CYS A 41 18.90 -41.00 -2.86
CA CYS A 41 17.59 -41.39 -3.41
C CYS A 41 16.74 -42.10 -2.35
N ALA A 42 17.30 -43.13 -1.68
CA ALA A 42 16.59 -43.88 -0.66
C ALA A 42 16.16 -43.00 0.51
N VAL A 43 17.04 -42.11 0.99
CA VAL A 43 16.71 -41.13 2.05
C VAL A 43 15.58 -40.21 1.62
N VAL A 44 15.64 -39.66 0.40
CA VAL A 44 14.60 -38.75 -0.12
C VAL A 44 13.26 -39.48 -0.27
N PHE A 45 13.23 -40.72 -0.76
CA PHE A 45 12.00 -41.52 -0.86
C PHE A 45 11.41 -41.87 0.50
N ILE A 46 12.24 -42.18 1.50
CA ILE A 46 11.77 -42.41 2.87
C ILE A 46 11.15 -41.12 3.44
N GLU A 47 11.79 -39.96 3.21
CA GLU A 47 11.26 -38.66 3.64
C GLU A 47 9.93 -38.30 2.95
N ASP A 48 9.80 -38.61 1.66
CA ASP A 48 8.58 -38.36 0.89
C ASP A 48 7.45 -39.31 1.29
N ALA A 49 7.75 -40.59 1.54
CA ALA A 49 6.80 -41.55 2.07
C ALA A 49 6.32 -41.16 3.48
N ALA A 50 7.23 -40.75 4.37
CA ALA A 50 6.90 -40.32 5.73
C ALA A 50 6.05 -39.03 5.75
N LYS A 51 6.18 -38.18 4.73
CA LYS A 51 5.48 -36.88 4.62
C LYS A 51 4.35 -36.87 3.59
N TYR A 52 3.96 -38.04 3.07
CA TYR A 52 2.91 -38.23 2.06
C TYR A 52 3.06 -37.32 0.83
N ARG A 53 4.26 -37.31 0.21
CA ARG A 53 4.57 -36.49 -0.98
C ARG A 53 4.69 -37.34 -2.24
N ASP A 54 4.28 -36.78 -3.37
CA ASP A 54 4.41 -37.43 -4.68
C ASP A 54 5.85 -37.37 -5.22
N ILE A 55 6.30 -38.44 -5.87
CA ILE A 55 7.62 -38.54 -6.48
C ILE A 55 7.58 -37.89 -7.87
N SER A 56 7.84 -36.59 -7.95
CA SER A 56 7.84 -35.83 -9.21
C SER A 56 9.16 -35.08 -9.50
N HIS A 57 10.27 -35.49 -8.87
CA HIS A 57 11.57 -34.83 -8.98
C HIS A 57 12.60 -35.71 -9.74
N LYS A 58 13.62 -35.08 -10.34
CA LYS A 58 14.71 -35.78 -11.04
C LYS A 58 15.67 -36.43 -10.03
N LEU A 59 16.22 -37.59 -10.39
CA LEU A 59 17.06 -38.44 -9.52
C LEU A 59 18.57 -38.15 -9.62
N ASP A 60 18.97 -36.98 -10.11
CA ASP A 60 20.39 -36.62 -10.17
C ASP A 60 20.87 -36.11 -8.80
N LYS A 61 22.14 -36.36 -8.44
CA LYS A 61 22.75 -36.00 -7.13
C LYS A 61 22.47 -34.55 -6.73
N ASN A 62 22.72 -33.61 -7.65
CA ASN A 62 22.49 -32.19 -7.39
C ASN A 62 21.00 -31.88 -7.19
N THR A 63 20.12 -32.44 -8.00
CA THR A 63 18.67 -32.20 -7.96
C THR A 63 18.06 -32.76 -6.68
N LEU A 64 18.53 -33.92 -6.19
CA LEU A 64 18.14 -34.51 -4.91
C LEU A 64 18.69 -33.73 -3.71
N LEU A 65 19.94 -33.23 -3.78
CA LEU A 65 20.48 -32.33 -2.75
C LEU A 65 19.66 -31.04 -2.67
N TRP A 66 19.32 -30.43 -3.81
CA TRP A 66 18.46 -29.26 -3.88
C TRP A 66 17.02 -29.55 -3.40
N TYR A 67 16.47 -30.71 -3.73
CA TYR A 67 15.13 -31.14 -3.30
C TYR A 67 15.05 -31.34 -1.78
N ARG A 68 16.04 -32.03 -1.22
CA ARG A 68 16.15 -32.28 0.23
C ARG A 68 16.43 -30.98 0.99
N TRP A 69 17.27 -30.10 0.43
CA TRP A 69 17.47 -28.72 0.90
C TRP A 69 16.15 -27.94 0.89
N TYR A 70 15.40 -27.98 -0.22
CA TYR A 70 14.11 -27.30 -0.40
C TYR A 70 13.03 -27.73 0.60
N HIS A 71 13.04 -29.00 1.00
CA HIS A 71 12.05 -29.59 1.91
C HIS A 71 12.47 -29.63 3.38
N SER A 72 13.65 -29.09 3.73
CA SER A 72 14.10 -28.97 5.12
C SER A 72 13.33 -27.87 5.89
N GLN A 73 13.08 -28.10 7.18
CA GLN A 73 12.35 -27.20 8.09
C GLN A 73 12.87 -25.73 8.11
N PRO A 74 14.18 -25.45 8.17
CA PRO A 74 14.67 -24.07 8.14
C PRO A 74 14.36 -23.38 6.80
N ILE A 75 14.38 -24.11 5.68
CA ILE A 75 14.20 -23.52 4.34
C ILE A 75 12.73 -23.31 3.99
N VAL A 76 11.80 -24.09 4.56
CA VAL A 76 10.36 -23.82 4.46
C VAL A 76 10.00 -22.43 5.02
N ARG A 77 10.72 -21.95 6.05
CA ARG A 77 10.54 -20.62 6.64
C ARG A 77 11.12 -19.52 5.76
N TYR A 78 12.37 -19.64 5.31
CA TYR A 78 12.98 -18.65 4.40
C TYR A 78 12.29 -18.55 3.02
N ARG A 79 11.67 -19.65 2.53
CA ARG A 79 10.87 -19.63 1.29
C ARG A 79 9.67 -18.70 1.37
N ARG A 80 9.13 -18.44 2.57
CA ARG A 80 8.00 -17.52 2.75
C ARG A 80 8.38 -16.12 2.27
N ILE A 81 9.58 -15.63 2.61
CA ILE A 81 10.10 -14.31 2.21
C ILE A 81 10.19 -14.16 0.69
N LEU A 82 10.42 -15.24 -0.05
CA LEU A 82 10.52 -15.21 -1.52
C LEU A 82 9.17 -15.29 -2.25
N ARG A 83 8.06 -15.62 -1.58
CA ARG A 83 6.73 -15.71 -2.22
C ARG A 83 6.28 -14.45 -2.96
N PRO A 84 6.53 -13.22 -2.47
CA PRO A 84 6.17 -11.99 -3.17
C PRO A 84 6.85 -11.83 -4.54
N VAL A 85 7.97 -12.53 -4.79
CA VAL A 85 8.64 -12.55 -6.10
C VAL A 85 7.71 -13.11 -7.19
N PHE A 86 6.81 -14.03 -6.86
CA PHE A 86 5.80 -14.54 -7.80
C PHE A 86 4.77 -13.46 -8.20
N ILE A 87 4.43 -12.54 -7.30
CA ILE A 87 3.53 -11.42 -7.61
C ILE A 87 4.24 -10.44 -8.56
N ILE A 88 5.51 -10.12 -8.26
CA ILE A 88 6.34 -9.29 -9.14
C ILE A 88 6.53 -9.96 -10.51
N SER A 89 6.69 -11.29 -10.55
CA SER A 89 6.93 -12.01 -11.81
C SER A 89 5.71 -12.01 -12.73
N ASN A 90 4.49 -11.96 -12.18
CA ASN A 90 3.26 -11.92 -12.98
C ASN A 90 2.94 -10.50 -13.51
N SER A 91 3.27 -9.45 -12.75
CA SER A 91 2.93 -8.07 -13.12
C SER A 91 4.04 -7.36 -13.89
N GLN A 92 3.81 -7.11 -15.19
CA GLN A 92 4.73 -6.34 -16.05
C GLN A 92 4.95 -4.90 -15.55
N LEU A 93 3.92 -4.28 -14.95
CA LEU A 93 4.01 -2.92 -14.41
C LEU A 93 4.87 -2.89 -13.15
N MET A 94 4.73 -3.87 -12.24
CA MET A 94 5.57 -3.98 -11.05
C MET A 94 7.03 -4.24 -11.41
N LYS A 95 7.32 -5.09 -12.40
CA LYS A 95 8.71 -5.29 -12.89
C LYS A 95 9.36 -4.00 -13.34
N LYS A 96 8.62 -3.15 -14.08
CA LYS A 96 9.11 -1.84 -14.53
C LYS A 96 9.38 -0.94 -13.34
N THR A 97 8.46 -0.86 -12.38
CA THR A 97 8.67 -0.02 -11.19
C THR A 97 9.81 -0.52 -10.30
N VAL A 98 10.00 -1.83 -10.11
CA VAL A 98 11.16 -2.37 -9.38
C VAL A 98 12.47 -2.03 -10.11
N LYS A 99 12.53 -2.19 -11.44
CA LYS A 99 13.68 -1.77 -12.23
C LYS A 99 13.92 -0.25 -12.16
N CYS A 100 12.87 0.54 -12.04
CA CYS A 100 12.97 1.97 -11.77
C CYS A 100 13.69 2.23 -10.45
N VAL A 101 13.18 1.64 -9.36
CA VAL A 101 13.75 1.79 -8.01
C VAL A 101 15.21 1.34 -7.97
N GLN A 102 15.55 0.24 -8.65
CA GLN A 102 16.93 -0.23 -8.75
C GLN A 102 17.84 0.78 -9.47
N LYS A 103 17.34 1.44 -10.52
CA LYS A 103 18.10 2.47 -11.23
C LYS A 103 18.22 3.78 -10.46
N THR A 104 17.28 4.10 -9.58
CA THR A 104 17.35 5.29 -8.72
C THR A 104 18.25 5.09 -7.50
N LEU A 105 18.54 3.84 -7.14
CA LEU A 105 19.29 3.48 -5.93
C LEU A 105 20.70 4.10 -5.84
N PRO A 106 21.51 4.18 -6.92
CA PRO A 106 22.85 4.77 -6.84
C PRO A 106 22.84 6.23 -6.39
N GLU A 107 21.92 7.04 -6.91
CA GLU A 107 21.78 8.45 -6.52
C GLU A 107 21.18 8.60 -5.12
N VAL A 108 20.28 7.70 -4.74
CA VAL A 108 19.78 7.62 -3.37
C VAL A 108 20.92 7.32 -2.39
N ILE A 109 21.83 6.42 -2.75
CA ILE A 109 22.99 6.07 -1.91
C ILE A 109 23.93 7.27 -1.72
N THR A 110 24.16 8.11 -2.73
CA THR A 110 25.03 9.29 -2.57
C THR A 110 24.45 10.31 -1.59
N ILE A 111 23.13 10.52 -1.60
CA ILE A 111 22.46 11.39 -0.63
C ILE A 111 22.45 10.77 0.76
N LEU A 112 22.19 9.46 0.86
CA LEU A 112 22.27 8.73 2.13
C LEU A 112 23.67 8.79 2.73
N LEU A 113 24.73 8.74 1.91
CA LEU A 113 26.10 8.92 2.37
C LEU A 113 26.31 10.34 2.94
N LEU A 114 25.80 11.36 2.25
CA LEU A 114 25.89 12.74 2.72
C LEU A 114 25.11 12.95 4.04
N LEU A 115 23.94 12.34 4.16
CA LEU A 115 23.15 12.32 5.39
C LEU A 115 23.89 11.60 6.53
N PHE A 116 24.53 10.47 6.24
CA PHE A 116 25.34 9.74 7.21
C PHE A 116 26.52 10.59 7.71
N ILE A 117 27.21 11.30 6.82
CA ILE A 117 28.29 12.24 7.18
C ILE A 117 27.75 13.34 8.10
N HIS A 118 26.59 13.92 7.77
CA HIS A 118 25.94 14.92 8.62
C HIS A 118 25.63 14.37 10.01
N LEU A 119 24.98 13.21 10.10
CA LEU A 119 24.68 12.55 11.38
C LEU A 119 25.97 12.27 12.17
N TYR A 120 27.01 11.74 11.52
CA TYR A 120 28.26 11.39 12.17
C TYR A 120 28.99 12.62 12.72
N ILE A 121 29.11 13.70 11.93
CA ILE A 121 29.73 14.96 12.37
C ILE A 121 28.99 15.54 13.57
N PHE A 122 27.66 15.62 13.51
CA PHE A 122 26.86 16.16 14.60
C PHE A 122 26.87 15.25 15.83
N THR A 123 27.01 13.94 15.67
CA THR A 123 27.20 12.99 16.78
C THR A 123 28.50 13.27 17.52
N LEU A 124 29.61 13.42 16.78
CA LEU A 124 30.91 13.76 17.36
C LEU A 124 30.87 15.13 18.05
N LEU A 125 30.26 16.13 17.41
CA LEU A 125 30.11 17.47 17.98
C LEU A 125 29.24 17.46 19.23
N GLY A 126 28.13 16.71 19.22
CA GLY A 126 27.24 16.56 20.37
C GLY A 126 27.92 15.90 21.57
N MET A 127 28.69 14.83 21.35
CA MET A 127 29.47 14.21 22.45
C MET A 127 30.56 15.11 23.02
N LEU A 128 31.13 16.03 22.22
CA LEU A 128 32.10 17.03 22.69
C LEU A 128 31.43 18.20 23.42
N LEU A 129 30.24 18.61 22.96
CA LEU A 129 29.48 19.71 23.54
C LEU A 129 28.78 19.31 24.85
N PHE A 130 28.36 18.04 24.94
CA PHE A 130 27.64 17.45 26.06
C PHE A 130 28.42 16.25 26.64
N PRO A 131 29.58 16.50 27.26
CA PRO A 131 30.43 15.43 27.78
C PRO A 131 29.76 14.71 28.94
N LYS A 132 29.93 13.38 28.99
CA LYS A 132 29.47 12.54 30.11
C LYS A 132 30.12 13.02 31.43
N PRO A 133 29.39 13.02 32.56
CA PRO A 133 30.01 13.22 33.87
C PRO A 133 31.12 12.20 34.12
N GLN A 134 32.35 12.68 34.33
CA GLN A 134 33.39 11.86 34.93
C GLN A 134 33.03 11.70 36.41
N SER A 135 32.64 10.48 36.79
CA SER A 135 32.57 10.10 38.20
C SER A 135 33.99 10.07 38.76
N PHE A 136 34.50 11.22 39.18
CA PHE A 136 35.75 11.30 39.91
C PHE A 136 35.49 10.69 41.29
N ILE A 137 35.97 9.48 41.54
CA ILE A 137 36.02 8.93 42.90
C ILE A 137 37.26 9.56 43.52
N PRO A 138 37.16 10.57 44.42
CA PRO A 138 38.34 11.07 45.09
C PRO A 138 38.98 9.92 45.88
N MET A 139 40.26 9.65 45.59
CA MET A 139 41.07 8.60 46.22
C MET A 139 41.22 8.77 47.74
N HIS A 140 40.67 9.84 48.32
CA HIS A 140 40.75 10.16 49.75
C HIS A 140 39.71 9.45 50.64
N ASN A 141 38.68 8.80 50.07
CA ASN A 141 37.65 8.13 50.88
C ASN A 141 37.76 6.60 50.97
N ARG A 142 38.86 6.00 50.47
CA ARG A 142 39.08 4.56 50.67
C ARG A 142 39.46 4.20 52.11
N THR A 143 39.92 5.17 52.91
CA THR A 143 40.22 4.99 54.34
C THR A 143 39.06 5.39 55.25
N ALA A 144 38.19 6.33 54.85
CA ALA A 144 37.05 6.76 55.65
C ALA A 144 35.93 5.69 55.73
N HIS A 145 35.71 4.92 54.65
CA HIS A 145 34.67 3.88 54.60
C HIS A 145 34.97 2.65 55.49
N PHE A 146 36.23 2.46 55.91
CA PHE A 146 36.59 1.39 56.85
C PHE A 146 36.65 1.87 58.32
N ILE A 147 36.68 3.18 58.58
CA ILE A 147 36.91 3.71 59.93
C ILE A 147 35.64 4.31 60.56
N ASN A 148 34.75 4.94 59.78
CA ASN A 148 33.55 5.57 60.33
C ASN A 148 32.27 4.99 59.73
N GLY A 149 31.71 4.00 60.42
CA GLY A 149 30.39 3.43 60.13
C GLY A 149 29.20 4.36 60.41
N ASN A 150 29.39 5.68 60.42
CA ASN A 150 28.32 6.67 60.54
C ASN A 150 28.86 8.03 60.08
N ALA A 151 28.73 8.34 58.79
CA ALA A 151 28.83 9.70 58.30
C ALA A 151 27.83 9.88 57.17
N SER A 152 26.64 10.36 57.53
CA SER A 152 25.73 11.09 56.65
C SER A 152 26.42 12.37 56.19
N GLY A 153 27.32 12.24 55.21
CA GLY A 153 27.96 13.36 54.54
C GLY A 153 27.29 13.59 53.20
N ASN A 154 26.48 14.64 53.11
CA ASN A 154 26.06 15.23 51.83
C ASN A 154 27.32 15.66 51.07
N SER A 155 27.82 14.82 50.17
CA SER A 155 28.82 15.21 49.19
C SER A 155 28.11 15.69 47.93
N SER A 156 27.58 16.90 47.99
CA SER A 156 27.34 17.72 46.80
C SER A 156 28.69 18.15 46.25
N THR A 157 29.34 17.28 45.49
CA THR A 157 30.46 17.67 44.64
C THR A 157 29.90 17.99 43.27
N ASP A 158 29.70 19.29 43.03
CA ASP A 158 29.50 19.91 41.73
C ASP A 158 30.65 19.52 40.80
N SER A 159 30.46 18.48 39.99
CA SER A 159 31.13 18.36 38.70
C SER A 159 30.13 18.82 37.65
N ASN A 160 30.60 19.48 36.60
CA ASN A 160 29.78 19.92 35.46
C ASN A 160 29.09 18.70 34.80
N VAL A 161 27.95 18.28 35.36
CA VAL A 161 27.16 17.15 34.92
C VAL A 161 26.03 17.72 34.08
N THR A 162 26.11 17.60 32.76
CA THR A 162 24.93 17.81 31.94
C THR A 162 24.12 16.51 31.95
N GLU A 163 22.88 16.56 32.45
CA GLU A 163 21.95 15.41 32.46
C GLU A 163 21.79 14.80 31.04
N GLU A 164 21.99 15.61 30.01
CA GLU A 164 22.00 15.23 28.60
C GLU A 164 23.10 14.23 28.21
N GLY A 165 24.34 14.45 28.65
CA GLY A 165 25.47 13.55 28.41
C GLY A 165 25.25 12.18 29.06
N ASP A 166 24.37 12.14 30.05
CA ASP A 166 24.00 10.97 30.85
C ASP A 166 22.62 10.39 30.50
N GLU A 167 21.91 10.89 29.50
CA GLU A 167 20.68 10.26 28.98
C GLU A 167 20.78 9.97 27.48
N TYR A 168 21.19 10.93 26.66
CA TYR A 168 21.15 10.83 25.19
C TYR A 168 22.52 10.68 24.53
N PHE A 169 23.58 11.30 25.09
CA PHE A 169 24.91 11.38 24.46
C PHE A 169 26.01 10.52 25.12
N LYS A 170 25.65 9.37 25.70
CA LYS A 170 26.56 8.51 26.49
C LYS A 170 27.66 7.83 25.68
N THR A 171 27.27 7.25 24.55
CA THR A 171 28.11 6.39 23.71
C THR A 171 27.89 6.75 22.26
N LEU A 172 28.90 6.57 21.40
CA LEU A 172 28.79 6.89 19.98
C LEU A 172 27.52 6.32 19.34
N LEU A 173 27.18 5.06 19.64
CA LEU A 173 25.99 4.41 19.10
C LEU A 173 24.70 5.03 19.66
N GLU A 174 24.60 5.30 20.97
CA GLU A 174 23.40 5.90 21.55
C GLU A 174 23.20 7.35 21.11
N SER A 175 24.28 8.14 21.05
CA SER A 175 24.28 9.50 20.52
C SER A 175 23.84 9.52 19.05
N PHE A 176 24.39 8.62 18.22
CA PHE A 176 24.00 8.48 16.82
C PHE A 176 22.52 8.13 16.68
N MET A 177 22.01 7.20 17.50
CA MET A 177 20.59 6.82 17.48
C MET A 177 19.68 7.95 17.96
N SER A 178 20.06 8.69 18.99
CA SER A 178 19.32 9.86 19.50
C SER A 178 19.18 10.95 18.42
N LEU A 179 20.26 11.21 17.67
CA LEU A 179 20.24 12.15 16.55
C LEU A 179 19.52 11.59 15.31
N LEU A 180 19.58 10.28 15.05
CA LEU A 180 18.79 9.66 13.99
C LEU A 180 17.28 9.75 14.28
N VAL A 181 16.86 9.56 15.52
CA VAL A 181 15.47 9.78 15.95
C VAL A 181 15.12 11.27 15.83
N LEU A 182 16.03 12.18 16.15
CA LEU A 182 15.82 13.62 16.00
C LEU A 182 15.68 14.05 14.53
N LEU A 183 16.44 13.44 13.61
CA LEU A 183 16.27 13.63 12.16
C LEU A 183 14.84 13.28 11.71
N THR A 184 14.13 12.46 12.46
CA THR A 184 12.71 12.16 12.19
C THR A 184 11.74 13.00 13.01
N THR A 185 12.23 13.90 13.85
CA THR A 185 11.48 14.76 14.78
C THR A 185 10.71 14.05 15.89
N ALA A 186 10.92 12.74 16.06
CA ALA A 186 10.12 11.92 16.97
C ALA A 186 10.41 12.15 18.47
N ASN A 187 11.59 12.67 18.81
CA ASN A 187 12.01 12.99 20.18
C ASN A 187 12.24 14.49 20.41
N ASN A 188 11.68 15.36 19.55
CA ASN A 188 11.65 16.80 19.79
C ASN A 188 10.34 17.15 20.54
N PRO A 189 10.38 17.84 21.69
CA PRO A 189 11.51 18.59 22.26
C PRO A 189 12.43 17.81 23.23
N ASP A 190 12.06 16.59 23.61
CA ASP A 190 12.65 15.84 24.75
C ASP A 190 14.18 15.73 24.74
N VAL A 191 14.80 15.51 23.58
CA VAL A 191 16.27 15.38 23.47
C VAL A 191 17.03 16.69 23.77
N MET A 192 16.39 17.84 23.54
CA MET A 192 16.98 19.17 23.72
C MET A 192 16.72 19.74 25.12
N MET A 193 15.68 19.27 25.81
CA MET A 193 15.21 19.89 27.05
C MET A 193 16.28 19.98 28.15
N PRO A 194 17.08 18.93 28.44
CA PRO A 194 18.11 19.04 29.47
C PRO A 194 19.19 20.06 29.11
N ALA A 195 19.67 20.08 27.87
CA ALA A 195 20.60 21.08 27.35
C ALA A 195 20.06 22.51 27.49
N TYR A 196 18.79 22.68 27.12
CA TYR A 196 18.15 23.98 27.03
C TYR A 196 17.89 24.60 28.40
N GLN A 197 17.66 23.76 29.42
CA GLN A 197 17.51 24.18 30.81
C GLN A 197 18.83 24.73 31.38
N GLU A 198 19.96 24.12 31.02
CA GLU A 198 21.30 24.61 31.39
C GLU A 198 21.65 25.92 30.69
N ASN A 199 21.57 25.94 29.36
CA ASN A 199 21.82 27.15 28.58
C ASN A 199 20.95 27.21 27.33
N ARG A 200 20.20 28.30 27.20
CA ARG A 200 19.34 28.57 26.04
C ARG A 200 20.10 28.57 24.72
N LEU A 201 21.41 28.84 24.71
CA LEU A 201 22.22 28.81 23.48
C LEU A 201 22.39 27.39 22.92
N PHE A 202 22.29 26.34 23.73
CA PHE A 202 22.38 24.97 23.23
C PHE A 202 21.22 24.60 22.30
N SER A 203 20.09 25.31 22.32
CA SER A 203 19.03 25.09 21.32
C SER A 203 19.50 25.37 19.89
N VAL A 204 20.51 26.24 19.71
CA VAL A 204 21.05 26.56 18.37
C VAL A 204 21.64 25.30 17.72
N TYR A 205 22.30 24.43 18.47
CA TYR A 205 22.85 23.16 17.96
C TYR A 205 21.73 22.29 17.35
N PHE A 206 20.65 22.07 18.09
CA PHE A 206 19.52 21.27 17.66
C PHE A 206 18.74 21.89 16.51
N ILE A 207 18.53 23.22 16.54
CA ILE A 207 17.85 23.93 15.45
C ILE A 207 18.67 23.83 14.15
N VAL A 208 19.99 24.04 14.20
CA VAL A 208 20.85 23.93 13.01
C VAL A 208 20.86 22.50 12.48
N PHE A 209 20.96 21.50 13.35
CA PHE A 209 20.84 20.09 12.96
C PHE A 209 19.52 19.80 12.24
N MET A 210 18.40 20.24 12.81
CA MET A 210 17.06 20.01 12.26
C MET A 210 16.83 20.72 10.91
N VAL A 211 17.35 21.94 10.75
CA VAL A 211 17.22 22.68 9.50
C VAL A 211 17.97 21.99 8.36
N ILE A 212 19.21 21.58 8.62
CA ILE A 212 20.03 20.87 7.63
C ILE A 212 19.48 19.47 7.36
N GLY A 213 19.15 18.71 8.41
CA GLY A 213 18.62 17.35 8.31
C GLY A 213 17.27 17.28 7.61
N ASN A 214 16.27 17.99 8.14
CA ASN A 214 14.88 17.77 7.73
C ASN A 214 14.49 18.62 6.54
N TYR A 215 14.84 19.92 6.57
CA TYR A 215 14.40 20.81 5.50
C TYR A 215 15.30 20.74 4.28
N CYS A 216 16.61 20.53 4.44
CA CYS A 216 17.51 20.37 3.29
C CYS A 216 17.56 18.91 2.81
N PHE A 217 18.04 17.96 3.64
CA PHE A 217 18.28 16.60 3.14
C PHE A 217 17.01 15.82 2.78
N MET A 218 15.96 15.80 3.63
CA MET A 218 14.74 15.04 3.31
C MET A 218 14.03 15.59 2.06
N ASN A 219 13.97 16.91 1.89
CA ASN A 219 13.36 17.51 0.70
C ASN A 219 14.24 17.34 -0.56
N MET A 220 15.56 17.38 -0.42
CA MET A 220 16.48 17.06 -1.52
C MET A 220 16.32 15.60 -1.96
N PHE A 221 16.13 14.68 -1.00
CA PHE A 221 15.87 13.27 -1.29
C PHE A 221 14.59 13.11 -2.12
N LEU A 222 13.52 13.83 -1.74
CA LEU A 222 12.25 13.82 -2.47
C LEU A 222 12.45 14.32 -3.90
N ALA A 223 13.20 15.41 -4.09
CA ALA A 223 13.48 15.98 -5.39
C ALA A 223 14.27 15.04 -6.30
N VAL A 224 15.29 14.36 -5.77
CA VAL A 224 16.10 13.41 -6.54
C VAL A 224 15.30 12.17 -6.92
N ILE A 225 14.54 11.59 -5.97
CA ILE A 225 13.63 10.48 -6.28
C ILE A 225 12.63 10.89 -7.36
N TYR A 226 12.03 12.07 -7.24
CA TYR A 226 11.06 12.57 -8.21
C TYR A 226 11.67 12.71 -9.61
N ASN A 227 12.84 13.34 -9.73
CA ASN A 227 13.52 13.54 -11.01
C ASN A 227 13.90 12.21 -11.68
N GLN A 228 14.44 11.27 -10.90
CA GLN A 228 14.83 9.96 -11.43
C GLN A 228 13.62 9.10 -11.80
N PHE A 229 12.59 9.11 -10.96
CA PHE A 229 11.34 8.43 -11.24
C PHE A 229 10.71 8.97 -12.52
N ARG A 230 10.60 10.29 -12.66
CA ARG A 230 10.03 10.95 -13.85
C ARG A 230 10.84 10.63 -15.11
N GLY A 231 12.17 10.69 -15.04
CA GLY A 231 13.06 10.33 -16.15
C GLY A 231 12.90 8.87 -16.59
N TYR A 232 12.92 7.93 -15.65
CA TYR A 232 12.69 6.51 -15.95
C TYR A 232 11.29 6.26 -16.49
N PHE A 233 10.27 6.90 -15.91
CA PHE A 233 8.89 6.73 -16.35
C PHE A 233 8.70 7.19 -17.79
N LYS A 234 9.26 8.37 -18.14
CA LYS A 234 9.30 8.87 -19.53
C LYS A 234 9.97 7.87 -20.46
N SER A 235 11.18 7.40 -20.11
CA SER A 235 11.92 6.41 -20.91
C SER A 235 11.17 5.08 -21.05
N SER A 236 10.54 4.57 -19.99
CA SER A 236 9.76 3.35 -20.04
C SER A 236 8.49 3.48 -20.90
N MET A 237 7.86 4.66 -20.91
CA MET A 237 6.73 4.95 -21.78
C MET A 237 7.19 5.06 -23.24
N GLN A 238 8.31 5.74 -23.50
CA GLN A 238 8.92 5.86 -24.83
C GLN A 238 9.31 4.49 -25.41
N ALA A 239 9.95 3.62 -24.62
CA ALA A 239 10.23 2.24 -25.03
C ALA A 239 8.96 1.40 -25.27
N SER A 240 7.84 1.73 -24.61
CA SER A 240 6.56 1.09 -24.89
C SER A 240 5.97 1.56 -26.21
N LEU A 241 6.08 2.85 -26.54
CA LEU A 241 5.67 3.40 -27.83
C LEU A 241 6.55 2.87 -28.96
N LEU A 242 7.87 2.84 -28.77
CA LEU A 242 8.81 2.29 -29.74
C LEU A 242 8.45 0.83 -30.09
N ARG A 243 8.26 -0.04 -29.09
CA ARG A 243 7.83 -1.43 -29.35
C ARG A 243 6.53 -1.54 -30.13
N ARG A 244 5.57 -0.64 -29.86
CA ARG A 244 4.32 -0.58 -30.63
C ARG A 244 4.60 -0.17 -32.08
N ARG A 245 5.38 0.90 -32.30
CA ARG A 245 5.73 1.40 -33.64
C ARG A 245 6.49 0.36 -34.45
N VAL A 246 7.48 -0.30 -33.85
CA VAL A 246 8.22 -1.44 -34.42
C VAL A 246 7.28 -2.58 -34.79
N GLY A 247 6.34 -2.96 -33.91
CA GLY A 247 5.34 -3.99 -34.21
C GLY A 247 4.44 -3.64 -35.40
N LEU A 248 3.98 -2.38 -35.49
CA LEU A 248 3.16 -1.92 -36.61
C LEU A 248 3.94 -1.89 -37.92
N ARG A 249 5.20 -1.41 -37.89
CA ARG A 249 6.05 -1.38 -39.07
C ARG A 249 6.40 -2.79 -39.57
N ALA A 250 6.75 -3.69 -38.65
CA ALA A 250 6.99 -5.09 -38.99
C ALA A 250 5.75 -5.75 -39.60
N ALA A 251 4.55 -5.49 -39.07
CA ALA A 251 3.30 -6.00 -39.64
C ALA A 251 3.08 -5.49 -41.07
N TYR A 252 3.31 -4.19 -41.31
CA TYR A 252 3.21 -3.59 -42.64
C TYR A 252 4.17 -4.24 -43.64
N GLU A 253 5.43 -4.44 -43.25
CA GLU A 253 6.45 -5.06 -44.12
C GLU A 253 6.16 -6.54 -44.43
N VAL A 254 5.59 -7.30 -43.49
CA VAL A 254 5.16 -8.69 -43.74
C VAL A 254 4.00 -8.73 -44.74
N LEU A 255 3.05 -7.80 -44.62
CA LEU A 255 1.92 -7.71 -45.56
C LEU A 255 2.40 -7.37 -46.98
N LEU A 256 3.39 -6.47 -47.11
CA LEU A 256 4.03 -6.15 -48.40
C LEU A 256 4.74 -7.36 -49.04
N LYS A 257 5.43 -8.21 -48.25
CA LYS A 257 6.14 -9.40 -48.80
C LYS A 257 5.22 -10.39 -49.50
N THR A 258 3.94 -10.42 -49.14
CA THR A 258 2.94 -11.31 -49.75
C THR A 258 2.54 -10.84 -51.16
N GLU A 259 2.90 -9.62 -51.58
CA GLU A 259 2.59 -9.08 -52.91
C GLU A 259 3.73 -9.27 -53.94
N THR A 260 4.97 -9.44 -53.49
CA THR A 260 6.16 -9.50 -54.36
C THR A 260 6.35 -10.82 -55.14
N SER A 261 5.36 -11.71 -55.15
CA SER A 261 5.36 -12.88 -56.05
C SER A 261 5.02 -12.54 -57.51
N THR A 262 4.63 -11.30 -57.78
CA THR A 262 4.47 -10.76 -59.14
C THR A 262 5.49 -9.67 -59.39
N ASP A 263 6.41 -9.94 -60.31
CA ASP A 263 7.42 -9.00 -60.82
C ASP A 263 6.78 -7.71 -61.35
N ARG A 264 6.65 -6.68 -60.50
CA ARG A 264 6.71 -5.27 -60.93
C ARG A 264 7.42 -4.43 -59.90
N VAL A 265 8.52 -3.86 -60.36
CA VAL A 265 9.42 -2.96 -59.65
C VAL A 265 8.77 -1.57 -59.50
N MET A 266 8.86 -1.05 -58.28
CA MET A 266 8.90 0.36 -57.87
C MET A 266 7.92 1.34 -58.54
N LEU A 267 6.80 1.60 -57.86
CA LEU A 267 6.44 2.94 -57.39
C LEU A 267 5.37 2.77 -56.31
N GLU A 268 5.61 3.33 -55.12
CA GLU A 268 4.73 3.32 -53.94
C GLU A 268 4.43 1.93 -53.36
N SER A 269 5.25 1.53 -52.39
CA SER A 269 5.00 0.37 -51.52
C SER A 269 3.70 0.58 -50.74
N SER A 270 2.58 0.11 -51.27
CA SER A 270 1.26 0.23 -50.67
C SER A 270 0.66 -1.17 -50.49
N VAL A 271 -0.10 -1.37 -49.42
CA VAL A 271 -0.66 -2.69 -49.07
C VAL A 271 -2.13 -2.75 -49.49
N GLU A 272 -2.55 -3.88 -50.05
CA GLU A 272 -3.96 -4.16 -50.36
C GLU A 272 -4.85 -4.16 -49.09
N VAL A 273 -5.94 -3.39 -49.12
CA VAL A 273 -6.86 -3.21 -47.99
C VAL A 273 -7.51 -4.53 -47.55
N THR A 274 -7.82 -5.45 -48.46
CA THR A 274 -8.48 -6.74 -48.16
C THR A 274 -7.65 -7.60 -47.20
N LYS A 275 -6.32 -7.65 -47.39
CA LYS A 275 -5.39 -8.39 -46.53
C LYS A 275 -5.28 -7.75 -45.15
N VAL A 276 -5.25 -6.42 -45.08
CA VAL A 276 -5.27 -5.67 -43.80
C VAL A 276 -6.55 -5.99 -43.03
N LYS A 277 -7.70 -5.99 -43.73
CA LYS A 277 -9.01 -6.33 -43.16
C LYS A 277 -9.05 -7.77 -42.62
N ASN A 278 -8.47 -8.73 -43.33
CA ASN A 278 -8.37 -10.13 -42.87
C ASN A 278 -7.44 -10.26 -41.65
N ALA A 279 -6.28 -9.59 -41.66
CA ALA A 279 -5.35 -9.61 -40.53
C ALA A 279 -5.98 -9.03 -39.24
N ILE A 280 -6.76 -7.95 -39.36
CA ILE A 280 -7.50 -7.36 -38.24
C ILE A 280 -8.64 -8.29 -37.76
N GLN A 281 -9.27 -9.03 -38.67
CA GLN A 281 -10.30 -9.99 -38.34
C GLN A 281 -9.76 -11.14 -37.49
N GLU A 282 -8.60 -11.69 -37.86
CA GLU A 282 -7.91 -12.76 -37.12
C GLU A 282 -7.26 -12.27 -35.82
N ALA A 283 -6.94 -10.98 -35.72
CA ALA A 283 -6.35 -10.42 -34.51
C ALA A 283 -7.29 -10.53 -33.29
N ASN A 284 -6.75 -10.91 -32.13
CA ASN A 284 -7.52 -10.97 -30.88
C ASN A 284 -7.74 -9.56 -30.29
N LEU A 285 -8.61 -8.79 -30.94
CA LEU A 285 -9.01 -7.45 -30.55
C LEU A 285 -10.51 -7.40 -30.17
N PRO A 286 -10.93 -6.53 -29.24
CA PRO A 286 -12.33 -6.25 -28.99
C PRO A 286 -13.08 -5.91 -30.29
N ILE A 287 -14.28 -6.47 -30.47
CA ILE A 287 -15.11 -6.30 -31.68
C ILE A 287 -15.34 -4.82 -32.05
N ARG A 288 -15.45 -3.93 -31.05
CA ARG A 288 -15.60 -2.48 -31.25
C ARG A 288 -14.36 -1.80 -31.84
N TRP A 289 -13.17 -2.27 -31.47
CA TRP A 289 -11.93 -1.75 -32.05
C TRP A 289 -11.84 -2.16 -33.51
N LYS A 290 -12.16 -3.44 -33.80
CA LYS A 290 -12.25 -3.92 -35.18
C LYS A 290 -13.20 -3.06 -36.01
N SER A 291 -14.44 -2.82 -35.55
CA SER A 291 -15.41 -2.02 -36.31
C SER A 291 -14.95 -0.60 -36.58
N LYS A 292 -14.28 0.06 -35.63
CA LYS A 292 -13.74 1.42 -35.84
C LYS A 292 -12.57 1.43 -36.81
N ILE A 293 -11.65 0.47 -36.68
CA ILE A 293 -10.53 0.36 -37.62
C ILE A 293 -11.06 0.11 -39.03
N TYR A 294 -12.10 -0.73 -39.21
CA TYR A 294 -12.77 -0.90 -40.50
C TYR A 294 -13.35 0.41 -41.02
N ASN A 295 -14.09 1.16 -40.20
CA ASN A 295 -14.66 2.45 -40.60
C ASN A 295 -13.58 3.45 -41.03
N GLU A 296 -12.45 3.51 -40.32
CA GLU A 296 -11.33 4.42 -40.66
C GLU A 296 -10.57 3.98 -41.90
N ILE A 297 -10.39 2.67 -42.10
CA ILE A 297 -9.86 2.11 -43.35
C ILE A 297 -10.78 2.49 -44.53
N ASP A 298 -12.09 2.38 -44.35
CA ASP A 298 -13.08 2.72 -45.39
C ASP A 298 -13.10 4.22 -45.71
N LEU A 299 -12.80 5.09 -44.72
CA LEU A 299 -12.72 6.54 -44.89
C LEU A 299 -11.41 6.99 -45.56
N LYS A 300 -10.29 6.32 -45.26
CA LYS A 300 -8.95 6.69 -45.75
C LYS A 300 -8.51 5.95 -47.01
N GLN A 301 -9.33 5.04 -47.54
CA GLN A 301 -8.99 4.30 -48.76
C GLN A 301 -8.89 5.24 -49.97
N VAL A 302 -7.77 5.16 -50.68
CA VAL A 302 -7.61 5.70 -52.03
C VAL A 302 -7.13 4.53 -52.88
N ASN A 303 -7.88 4.14 -53.91
CA ASN A 303 -7.55 3.04 -54.83
C ASN A 303 -7.29 1.65 -54.17
N GLN A 304 -7.99 1.31 -53.09
CA GLN A 304 -7.84 0.03 -52.36
C GLN A 304 -6.43 -0.25 -51.80
N GLN A 305 -5.59 0.78 -51.73
CA GLN A 305 -4.20 0.71 -51.28
C GLN A 305 -3.97 1.60 -50.06
N LEU A 306 -3.12 1.15 -49.14
CA LEU A 306 -2.76 1.87 -47.92
C LEU A 306 -1.25 2.09 -47.84
N ASN A 307 -0.84 3.35 -47.73
CA ASN A 307 0.53 3.73 -47.37
C ASN A 307 0.79 3.50 -45.88
N PHE A 308 2.07 3.40 -45.48
CA PHE A 308 2.45 3.15 -44.09
C PHE A 308 1.85 4.16 -43.11
N GLN A 309 1.88 5.47 -43.42
CA GLN A 309 1.31 6.49 -42.55
C GLN A 309 -0.21 6.33 -42.39
N ALA A 310 -0.91 6.03 -43.48
CA ALA A 310 -2.36 5.77 -43.45
C ALA A 310 -2.68 4.50 -42.63
N PHE A 311 -1.88 3.45 -42.78
CA PHE A 311 -1.98 2.23 -41.98
C PHE A 311 -1.74 2.48 -40.49
N GLN A 312 -0.70 3.25 -40.15
CA GLN A 312 -0.39 3.64 -38.78
C GLN A 312 -1.54 4.44 -38.17
N ASP A 313 -2.05 5.43 -38.88
CA ASP A 313 -3.16 6.27 -38.41
C ASP A 313 -4.43 5.44 -38.14
N CYS A 314 -4.75 4.47 -39.01
CA CYS A 314 -5.93 3.60 -38.85
C CYS A 314 -5.85 2.79 -37.55
N VAL A 315 -4.66 2.33 -37.17
CA VAL A 315 -4.44 1.57 -35.93
C VAL A 315 -4.27 2.49 -34.71
N ASP A 316 -3.83 3.73 -34.91
CA ASP A 316 -3.73 4.75 -33.86
C ASP A 316 -5.08 5.23 -33.33
N VAL A 317 -6.16 5.01 -34.08
CA VAL A 317 -7.56 5.21 -33.63
C VAL A 317 -7.87 4.38 -32.37
N ILE A 318 -7.19 3.25 -32.14
CA ILE A 318 -7.33 2.47 -30.91
C ILE A 318 -6.98 3.32 -29.68
N GLN A 319 -6.05 4.26 -29.80
CA GLN A 319 -5.62 5.12 -28.70
C GLN A 319 -6.49 6.37 -28.51
N SER A 320 -7.36 6.71 -29.47
CA SER A 320 -8.27 7.84 -29.33
C SER A 320 -9.55 7.48 -28.56
N GLU A 321 -9.68 6.19 -28.17
CA GLU A 321 -10.87 5.70 -27.50
C GLU A 321 -11.01 6.25 -26.07
N LYS A 322 -11.80 7.32 -25.95
CA LYS A 322 -12.50 7.62 -24.70
C LYS A 322 -13.65 6.62 -24.59
N PHE A 323 -13.62 5.75 -23.58
CA PHE A 323 -14.72 4.84 -23.26
C PHE A 323 -15.97 5.62 -22.83
N SER A 324 -16.73 6.14 -23.79
CA SER A 324 -18.09 6.61 -23.57
C SER A 324 -19.03 5.44 -23.84
N LYS A 325 -19.53 4.82 -22.76
CA LYS A 325 -20.74 4.02 -22.89
C LYS A 325 -21.90 5.01 -23.00
N ASN A 326 -22.62 5.00 -24.11
CA ASN A 326 -23.82 5.82 -24.25
C ASN A 326 -24.81 5.47 -23.14
N ARG A 327 -25.37 6.49 -22.50
CA ARG A 327 -26.40 6.37 -21.46
C ARG A 327 -27.61 5.59 -22.01
N PRO A 328 -28.00 4.44 -21.43
CA PRO A 328 -29.15 3.70 -21.94
C PRO A 328 -30.43 4.51 -21.77
N ALA A 329 -31.29 4.50 -22.79
CA ALA A 329 -32.57 5.20 -22.77
C ALA A 329 -33.55 4.57 -21.75
N ILE A 330 -34.41 5.41 -21.17
CA ILE A 330 -35.45 4.96 -20.22
C ILE A 330 -36.58 4.29 -21.01
N ARG A 331 -36.97 3.08 -20.59
CA ARG A 331 -38.15 2.40 -21.13
C ARG A 331 -39.39 2.91 -20.38
N TRP A 332 -40.30 3.56 -21.10
CA TRP A 332 -41.50 4.15 -20.51
C TRP A 332 -42.61 3.11 -20.32
N PHE A 333 -43.30 3.15 -19.20
CA PHE A 333 -44.49 2.31 -18.97
C PHE A 333 -45.69 2.84 -19.77
N GLY A 334 -46.52 1.92 -20.28
CA GLY A 334 -47.73 2.27 -21.02
C GLY A 334 -48.88 2.78 -20.15
N GLN A 335 -48.96 2.37 -18.89
CA GLN A 335 -50.01 2.80 -17.96
C GLN A 335 -49.78 4.25 -17.47
N PRO A 336 -50.81 5.10 -17.42
CA PRO A 336 -50.67 6.52 -17.11
C PRO A 336 -50.19 6.79 -15.68
N ALA A 337 -50.63 5.99 -14.70
CA ALA A 337 -50.23 6.13 -13.29
C ALA A 337 -48.73 5.84 -13.07
N LEU A 338 -48.23 4.72 -13.60
CA LEU A 338 -46.81 4.36 -13.56
C LEU A 338 -45.95 5.36 -14.32
N ARG A 339 -46.45 5.90 -15.44
CA ARG A 339 -45.74 6.93 -16.22
C ARG A 339 -45.65 8.27 -15.48
N PHE A 340 -46.68 8.64 -14.72
CA PHE A 340 -46.64 9.81 -13.84
C PHE A 340 -45.59 9.62 -12.73
N LEU A 341 -45.62 8.47 -12.04
CA LEU A 341 -44.65 8.13 -11.01
C LEU A 341 -43.21 8.11 -11.55
N GLN A 342 -43.01 7.55 -12.75
CA GLN A 342 -41.72 7.53 -13.44
C GLN A 342 -41.22 8.95 -13.75
N LYS A 343 -42.11 9.88 -14.15
CA LYS A 343 -41.75 11.29 -14.33
C LYS A 343 -41.37 11.97 -13.01
N CYS A 344 -42.07 11.67 -11.92
CA CYS A 344 -41.76 12.21 -10.60
C CYS A 344 -40.40 11.74 -10.09
N VAL A 345 -40.10 10.43 -10.18
CA VAL A 345 -38.81 9.85 -9.76
C VAL A 345 -37.66 10.32 -10.64
N ALA A 346 -37.90 10.54 -11.93
CA ALA A 346 -36.92 11.13 -12.84
C ALA A 346 -36.71 12.64 -12.63
N HIS A 347 -37.57 13.32 -11.86
CA HIS A 347 -37.44 14.74 -11.62
C HIS A 347 -36.26 15.04 -10.68
N ARG A 348 -35.52 16.11 -10.98
CA ARG A 348 -34.37 16.56 -10.17
C ARG A 348 -34.72 16.85 -8.70
N PHE A 349 -35.98 17.17 -8.43
CA PHE A 349 -36.48 17.44 -7.08
C PHE A 349 -36.46 16.18 -6.20
N PHE A 350 -36.73 14.99 -6.78
CA PHE A 350 -36.68 13.74 -6.04
C PHE A 350 -35.27 13.49 -5.49
N THR A 351 -34.25 13.76 -6.30
CA THR A 351 -32.84 13.68 -5.89
C THR A 351 -32.50 14.68 -4.79
N TYR A 352 -32.93 15.95 -4.92
CA TYR A 352 -32.72 16.97 -3.88
C TYR A 352 -33.43 16.64 -2.57
N PHE A 353 -34.64 16.10 -2.63
CA PHE A 353 -35.37 15.64 -1.46
C PHE A 353 -34.64 14.50 -0.75
N GLY A 354 -34.12 13.53 -1.49
CA GLY A 354 -33.22 12.51 -0.94
C GLY A 354 -32.05 13.15 -0.19
N HIS A 355 -31.34 14.10 -0.81
CA HIS A 355 -30.23 14.79 -0.14
C HIS A 355 -30.65 15.49 1.16
N LEU A 356 -31.80 16.18 1.16
CA LEU A 356 -32.35 16.79 2.36
C LEU A 356 -32.58 15.76 3.48
N VAL A 357 -33.22 14.64 3.16
CA VAL A 357 -33.46 13.54 4.13
C VAL A 357 -32.15 12.98 4.68
N ALA A 358 -31.10 12.86 3.85
CA ALA A 358 -29.78 12.42 4.33
C ALA A 358 -29.13 13.43 5.29
N VAL A 359 -29.23 14.73 5.02
CA VAL A 359 -28.70 15.77 5.92
C VAL A 359 -29.45 15.78 7.24
N VAL A 360 -30.78 15.69 7.20
CA VAL A 360 -31.62 15.60 8.41
C VAL A 360 -31.25 14.35 9.23
N ASN A 361 -31.04 13.21 8.58
CA ASN A 361 -30.66 11.98 9.27
C ASN A 361 -29.30 12.11 9.97
N VAL A 362 -28.28 12.68 9.30
CA VAL A 362 -26.97 12.96 9.93
C VAL A 362 -27.13 13.89 11.14
N PHE A 363 -27.98 14.91 11.05
CA PHE A 363 -28.25 15.81 12.16
C PHE A 363 -28.89 15.07 13.35
N VAL A 364 -29.90 14.22 13.11
CA VAL A 364 -30.52 13.39 14.15
C VAL A 364 -29.50 12.50 14.84
N ILE A 365 -28.61 11.84 14.09
CA ILE A 365 -27.55 11.00 14.68
C ILE A 365 -26.51 11.83 15.43
N THR A 366 -26.23 13.05 14.98
CA THR A 366 -25.31 13.93 15.72
C THR A 366 -25.88 14.28 17.09
N VAL A 367 -27.18 14.57 17.16
CA VAL A 367 -27.90 14.80 18.44
C VAL A 367 -27.95 13.52 19.28
N GLU A 368 -28.22 12.37 18.66
CA GLU A 368 -28.14 11.05 19.31
C GLU A 368 -26.79 10.81 19.97
N LEU A 369 -25.70 10.96 19.23
CA LEU A 369 -24.36 10.73 19.74
C LEU A 369 -24.03 11.74 20.84
N ALA A 370 -24.35 13.02 20.66
CA ALA A 370 -24.11 14.04 21.67
C ALA A 370 -24.83 13.73 22.99
N THR A 371 -26.10 13.29 22.92
CA THR A 371 -26.90 12.94 24.10
C THR A 371 -26.47 11.61 24.73
N GLN A 372 -25.98 10.64 23.96
CA GLN A 372 -25.45 9.39 24.51
C GLN A 372 -24.14 9.57 25.29
N TYR A 373 -23.28 10.50 24.85
CA TYR A 373 -22.02 10.79 25.56
C TYR A 373 -22.24 11.68 26.79
N ASP A 374 -23.19 12.60 26.73
CA ASP A 374 -23.55 13.44 27.86
C ASP A 374 -24.54 12.73 28.79
N LYS A 375 -24.00 12.09 29.84
CA LYS A 375 -24.78 11.38 30.87
C LYS A 375 -25.84 12.25 31.57
N SER A 376 -25.84 13.57 31.38
CA SER A 376 -26.88 14.45 31.92
C SER A 376 -28.22 14.36 31.18
N PHE A 377 -28.24 13.89 29.93
CA PHE A 377 -29.44 13.74 29.12
C PHE A 377 -29.93 12.29 29.08
N ASN A 378 -30.73 11.90 30.07
CA ASN A 378 -31.44 10.60 30.06
C ASN A 378 -32.68 10.67 29.15
N TYR A 379 -32.47 10.66 27.83
CA TYR A 379 -33.55 10.46 26.86
C TYR A 379 -33.81 8.98 26.59
N SER A 380 -35.07 8.64 26.31
CA SER A 380 -35.51 7.27 26.01
C SER A 380 -34.90 6.79 24.69
N LYS A 381 -34.07 5.75 24.73
CA LYS A 381 -33.46 5.07 23.56
C LYS A 381 -34.52 4.60 22.54
N SER A 382 -35.76 4.35 23.00
CA SER A 382 -36.88 3.87 22.18
C SER A 382 -37.26 4.81 21.02
N VAL A 383 -37.41 6.12 21.27
CA VAL A 383 -37.83 7.09 20.22
C VAL A 383 -36.84 7.14 19.06
N LEU A 384 -35.56 7.01 19.37
CA LEU A 384 -34.47 7.17 18.43
C LEU A 384 -34.31 5.94 17.53
N ASN A 385 -34.47 4.75 18.09
CA ASN A 385 -34.53 3.51 17.32
C ASN A 385 -35.72 3.52 16.35
N ILE A 386 -36.87 4.07 16.74
CA ILE A 386 -38.04 4.22 15.85
C ILE A 386 -37.72 5.15 14.68
N VAL A 387 -37.05 6.28 14.95
CA VAL A 387 -36.65 7.23 13.90
C VAL A 387 -35.64 6.60 12.94
N ASN A 388 -34.65 5.87 13.47
CA ASN A 388 -33.66 5.16 12.66
C ASN A 388 -34.31 4.07 11.76
N PHE A 389 -35.24 3.28 12.30
CA PHE A 389 -36.05 2.33 11.54
C PHE A 389 -36.85 3.02 10.42
N GLY A 390 -37.43 4.19 10.70
CA GLY A 390 -38.12 5.03 9.72
C GLY A 390 -37.23 5.47 8.57
N PHE A 391 -36.00 5.91 8.86
CA PHE A 391 -35.03 6.27 7.83
C PHE A 391 -34.60 5.08 6.98
N VAL A 392 -34.28 3.92 7.57
CA VAL A 392 -33.91 2.70 6.82
C VAL A 392 -35.04 2.29 5.87
N THR A 393 -36.29 2.32 6.36
CA THR A 393 -37.48 2.03 5.55
C THR A 393 -37.63 3.01 4.38
N TYR A 394 -37.48 4.32 4.64
CA TYR A 394 -37.50 5.34 3.59
C TYR A 394 -36.45 5.05 2.51
N TYR A 395 -35.24 4.67 2.89
CA TYR A 395 -34.18 4.42 1.93
C TYR A 395 -34.40 3.15 1.11
N LEU A 396 -34.94 2.09 1.72
CA LEU A 396 -35.35 0.90 0.99
C LEU A 396 -36.38 1.27 -0.08
N LEU A 397 -37.41 2.05 0.28
CA LEU A 397 -38.42 2.53 -0.65
C LEU A 397 -37.80 3.39 -1.76
N GLU A 398 -36.90 4.32 -1.43
CA GLU A 398 -36.18 5.16 -2.41
C GLU A 398 -35.47 4.30 -3.46
N GLN A 399 -34.72 3.28 -3.04
CA GLN A 399 -33.95 2.42 -3.95
C GLN A 399 -34.83 1.48 -4.77
N VAL A 400 -35.87 0.88 -4.17
CA VAL A 400 -36.84 0.04 -4.88
C VAL A 400 -37.56 0.85 -5.95
N LEU A 401 -37.99 2.09 -5.64
CA LEU A 401 -38.63 2.98 -6.61
C LEU A 401 -37.69 3.32 -7.77
N LYS A 402 -36.43 3.71 -7.49
CA LYS A 402 -35.43 3.97 -8.56
C LYS A 402 -35.17 2.73 -9.41
N PHE A 403 -35.09 1.56 -8.79
CA PHE A 403 -34.84 0.30 -9.46
C PHE A 403 -35.97 -0.06 -10.44
N VAL A 404 -37.22 0.00 -9.98
CA VAL A 404 -38.40 -0.32 -10.81
C VAL A 404 -38.60 0.71 -11.92
N MET A 405 -38.41 2.02 -11.63
CA MET A 405 -38.67 3.09 -12.60
C MET A 405 -37.59 3.23 -13.68
N PHE A 406 -36.32 3.00 -13.36
CA PHE A 406 -35.22 3.10 -14.34
C PHE A 406 -34.85 1.76 -14.97
N GLY A 407 -35.15 0.65 -14.29
CA GLY A 407 -34.76 -0.70 -14.70
C GLY A 407 -33.28 -1.02 -14.46
N TRP A 408 -32.96 -2.31 -14.42
CA TRP A 408 -31.63 -2.85 -14.09
C TRP A 408 -30.48 -2.19 -14.87
N ARG A 409 -30.62 -2.06 -16.20
CA ARG A 409 -29.55 -1.55 -17.08
C ARG A 409 -29.19 -0.10 -16.79
N ARG A 410 -30.17 0.75 -16.47
CA ARG A 410 -29.94 2.16 -16.19
C ARG A 410 -29.45 2.37 -14.76
N TYR A 411 -30.02 1.64 -13.81
CA TYR A 411 -29.62 1.69 -12.40
C TYR A 411 -28.12 1.39 -12.24
N ILE A 412 -27.62 0.33 -12.88
CA ILE A 412 -26.20 -0.07 -12.83
C ILE A 412 -25.28 0.84 -13.64
N PHE A 413 -25.83 1.56 -14.63
CA PHE A 413 -25.01 2.50 -15.39
C PHE A 413 -24.56 3.69 -14.53
N GLU A 414 -25.40 4.13 -13.59
CA GLU A 414 -25.13 5.27 -12.72
C GLU A 414 -24.44 4.82 -11.42
N LYS A 415 -23.13 5.12 -11.30
CA LYS A 415 -22.32 4.73 -10.13
C LYS A 415 -22.86 5.26 -8.80
N SER A 416 -23.49 6.43 -8.79
CA SER A 416 -24.11 6.99 -7.58
C SER A 416 -25.26 6.12 -7.07
N ASN A 417 -26.06 5.53 -7.98
CA ASN A 417 -27.16 4.66 -7.60
C ASN A 417 -26.63 3.31 -7.08
N ILE A 418 -25.56 2.77 -7.67
CA ILE A 418 -24.90 1.55 -7.15
C ILE A 418 -24.42 1.77 -5.71
N TYR A 419 -23.78 2.91 -5.44
CA TYR A 419 -23.30 3.25 -4.10
C TYR A 419 -24.44 3.36 -3.08
N ASP A 420 -25.48 4.13 -3.40
CA ASP A 420 -26.65 4.30 -2.54
C ASP A 420 -27.39 2.96 -2.32
N GLY A 421 -27.46 2.12 -3.36
CA GLY A 421 -28.03 0.78 -3.30
C GLY A 421 -27.25 -0.14 -2.37
N LEU A 422 -25.92 -0.18 -2.49
CA LEU A 422 -25.07 -1.02 -1.66
C LEU A 422 -25.16 -0.64 -0.17
N ILE A 423 -25.15 0.66 0.15
CA ILE A 423 -25.32 1.14 1.52
C ILE A 423 -26.73 0.82 2.04
N THR A 424 -27.77 0.96 1.21
CA THR A 424 -29.14 0.63 1.61
C THR A 424 -29.28 -0.86 1.89
N VAL A 425 -28.68 -1.73 1.07
CA VAL A 425 -28.66 -3.18 1.34
C VAL A 425 -27.93 -3.49 2.64
N ALA A 426 -26.76 -2.89 2.87
CA ALA A 426 -26.02 -3.08 4.12
C ALA A 426 -26.85 -2.65 5.35
N LEU A 427 -27.52 -1.50 5.27
CA LEU A 427 -28.40 -0.99 6.34
C LEU A 427 -29.60 -1.90 6.60
N VAL A 428 -30.24 -2.41 5.55
CA VAL A 428 -31.37 -3.33 5.70
C VAL A 428 -30.91 -4.65 6.32
N VAL A 429 -29.74 -5.18 5.92
CA VAL A 429 -29.18 -6.40 6.52
C VAL A 429 -28.89 -6.21 8.01
N THR A 430 -28.27 -5.08 8.39
CA THR A 430 -28.01 -4.77 9.80
C THR A 430 -29.29 -4.53 10.59
N GLU A 431 -30.32 -3.93 9.97
CA GLU A 431 -31.62 -3.72 10.62
C GLU A 431 -32.39 -5.03 10.81
N ILE A 432 -32.36 -5.94 9.82
CA ILE A 432 -32.96 -7.27 9.95
C ILE A 432 -32.26 -8.06 11.07
N PHE A 433 -30.94 -7.99 11.16
CA PHE A 433 -30.18 -8.62 12.25
C PHE A 433 -30.57 -8.04 13.61
N SER A 434 -30.68 -6.71 13.70
CA SER A 434 -31.17 -6.01 14.90
C SER A 434 -32.58 -6.47 15.30
N VAL A 435 -33.52 -6.49 14.35
CA VAL A 435 -34.91 -6.91 14.62
C VAL A 435 -35.00 -8.40 14.96
N ALA A 436 -34.16 -9.25 14.38
CA ALA A 436 -34.15 -10.68 14.66
C ALA A 436 -33.66 -10.99 16.08
N GLU A 437 -32.66 -10.25 16.58
CA GLU A 437 -32.13 -10.44 17.94
C GLU A 437 -32.99 -9.74 19.02
N TYR A 438 -33.52 -8.55 18.74
CA TYR A 438 -34.12 -7.67 19.76
C TYR A 438 -35.63 -7.41 19.56
N GLY A 439 -36.23 -7.97 18.51
CA GLY A 439 -37.63 -7.73 18.18
C GLY A 439 -37.85 -6.37 17.50
N LEU A 440 -39.11 -6.09 17.18
CA LEU A 440 -39.48 -4.88 16.45
C LEU A 440 -39.42 -3.66 17.40
N PRO A 441 -38.76 -2.56 17.00
CA PRO A 441 -38.61 -1.36 17.86
C PRO A 441 -39.94 -0.65 18.17
N LEU A 442 -41.05 -1.06 17.54
CA LEU A 442 -42.40 -0.53 17.77
C LEU A 442 -43.11 -1.17 18.98
N THR A 443 -42.66 -2.34 19.42
CA THR A 443 -43.16 -3.03 20.62
C THR A 443 -42.32 -2.56 21.79
N GLY A 444 -42.86 -1.64 22.60
CA GLY A 444 -42.15 -0.94 23.68
C GLY A 444 -41.76 -1.77 24.90
N ASP A 445 -41.50 -3.07 24.75
CA ASP A 445 -41.00 -3.91 25.84
C ASP A 445 -39.47 -3.86 25.85
N ASP A 446 -38.93 -3.03 26.74
CA ASP A 446 -37.49 -2.83 27.00
C ASP A 446 -36.85 -4.06 27.69
N ILE A 447 -36.89 -5.24 27.07
CA ILE A 447 -36.07 -6.37 27.50
C ILE A 447 -34.72 -6.28 26.77
N VAL A 448 -33.90 -5.32 27.18
CA VAL A 448 -32.50 -5.23 26.72
C VAL A 448 -31.62 -5.89 27.77
N PRO A 449 -31.02 -7.07 27.51
CA PRO A 449 -30.04 -7.66 28.40
C PRO A 449 -28.86 -6.69 28.58
N GLN A 450 -28.61 -6.30 29.83
CA GLN A 450 -27.71 -5.21 30.18
C GLN A 450 -26.21 -5.48 29.88
N ASP A 451 -25.85 -6.71 29.47
CA ASP A 451 -24.46 -7.16 29.31
C ASP A 451 -24.06 -7.60 27.87
N SER A 452 -24.92 -7.45 26.86
CA SER A 452 -24.54 -7.86 25.51
C SER A 452 -23.79 -6.75 24.76
N VAL A 453 -22.46 -6.77 24.83
CA VAL A 453 -21.50 -5.94 24.07
C VAL A 453 -21.80 -5.93 22.54
N THR A 454 -22.54 -6.92 22.05
CA THR A 454 -23.00 -7.07 20.67
C THR A 454 -23.98 -5.97 20.21
N LEU A 455 -24.88 -5.49 21.07
CA LEU A 455 -25.85 -4.43 20.74
C LEU A 455 -25.20 -3.11 20.36
N TRP A 456 -24.26 -2.68 21.19
CA TRP A 456 -23.49 -1.46 20.96
C TRP A 456 -22.70 -1.54 19.66
N ASN A 457 -22.23 -2.74 19.29
CA ASN A 457 -21.50 -2.92 18.05
C ASN A 457 -22.41 -2.81 16.82
N VAL A 458 -23.62 -3.38 16.84
CA VAL A 458 -24.57 -3.31 15.70
C VAL A 458 -25.12 -1.90 15.51
N VAL A 459 -25.57 -1.22 16.58
CA VAL A 459 -26.07 0.16 16.51
C VAL A 459 -24.98 1.12 16.05
N ARG A 460 -23.72 0.94 16.50
CA ARG A 460 -22.58 1.71 16.00
C ARG A 460 -22.32 1.48 14.51
N ILE A 461 -22.40 0.24 14.03
CA ILE A 461 -22.24 -0.06 12.61
C ILE A 461 -23.35 0.60 11.78
N ILE A 462 -24.61 0.56 12.25
CA ILE A 462 -25.73 1.26 11.61
C ILE A 462 -25.46 2.77 11.54
N ASN A 463 -25.07 3.39 12.66
CA ASN A 463 -24.77 4.82 12.71
C ASN A 463 -23.61 5.21 11.80
N ILE A 464 -22.56 4.38 11.69
CA ILE A 464 -21.44 4.56 10.74
C ILE A 464 -21.94 4.45 9.28
N LEU A 465 -22.77 3.47 8.97
CA LEU A 465 -23.34 3.28 7.62
C LEU A 465 -24.28 4.43 7.23
N ILE A 466 -25.02 5.00 8.19
CA ILE A 466 -25.83 6.19 7.95
C ILE A 466 -24.92 7.40 7.70
N MET A 467 -23.85 7.59 8.48
CA MET A 467 -22.87 8.64 8.22
C MET A 467 -22.23 8.51 6.83
N ALA A 468 -21.95 7.30 6.37
CA ALA A 468 -21.44 7.06 5.02
C ALA A 468 -22.38 7.62 3.93
N ARG A 469 -23.70 7.72 4.18
CA ARG A 469 -24.64 8.29 3.19
C ARG A 469 -24.36 9.75 2.86
N ILE A 470 -23.74 10.53 3.75
CA ILE A 470 -23.41 11.94 3.44
C ILE A 470 -22.49 12.04 2.23
N LEU A 471 -21.67 11.01 1.97
CA LEU A 471 -20.75 10.95 0.85
C LEU A 471 -21.47 11.03 -0.51
N ARG A 472 -22.78 10.70 -0.59
CA ARG A 472 -23.57 10.84 -1.83
C ARG A 472 -23.78 12.28 -2.27
N ILE A 473 -23.59 13.25 -1.36
CA ILE A 473 -23.67 14.68 -1.66
C ILE A 473 -22.41 15.15 -2.40
N ILE A 474 -21.26 14.51 -2.12
CA ILE A 474 -19.96 14.94 -2.64
C ILE A 474 -19.92 15.00 -4.19
N PRO A 475 -20.41 13.99 -4.93
CA PRO A 475 -20.45 14.04 -6.40
C PRO A 475 -21.34 15.14 -6.99
N GLN A 476 -22.29 15.69 -6.22
CA GLN A 476 -23.21 16.72 -6.70
C GLN A 476 -22.58 18.12 -6.71
N ILE A 477 -21.58 18.33 -5.84
CA ILE A 477 -20.83 19.58 -5.78
C ILE A 477 -19.71 19.51 -6.83
N LYS A 478 -19.84 20.31 -7.90
CA LYS A 478 -18.92 20.28 -9.06
C LYS A 478 -17.43 20.31 -8.64
N SER A 479 -17.05 21.20 -7.73
CA SER A 479 -15.67 21.33 -7.25
C SER A 479 -15.19 20.07 -6.52
N MET A 480 -16.01 19.49 -5.64
CA MET A 480 -15.63 18.31 -4.86
C MET A 480 -15.66 17.03 -5.68
N SER A 481 -16.56 16.92 -6.67
CA SER A 481 -16.58 15.78 -7.57
C SER A 481 -15.29 15.68 -8.38
N ILE A 482 -14.68 16.80 -8.77
CA ILE A 482 -13.38 16.79 -9.46
C ILE A 482 -12.32 16.17 -8.55
N VAL A 483 -12.22 16.61 -7.29
CA VAL A 483 -11.24 16.09 -6.32
C VAL A 483 -11.46 14.59 -6.05
N VAL A 484 -12.70 14.15 -5.83
CA VAL A 484 -12.97 12.72 -5.59
C VAL A 484 -12.65 11.88 -6.81
N ASN A 485 -12.99 12.35 -8.02
CA ASN A 485 -12.67 11.63 -9.25
C ASN A 485 -11.15 11.57 -9.49
N THR A 486 -10.40 12.64 -9.17
CA THR A 486 -8.94 12.61 -9.26
C THR A 486 -8.32 11.63 -8.26
N LEU A 487 -8.82 11.56 -7.03
CA LEU A 487 -8.41 10.59 -6.01
C LEU A 487 -8.72 9.13 -6.40
N VAL A 488 -9.93 8.85 -6.89
CA VAL A 488 -10.31 7.50 -7.31
C VAL A 488 -9.47 7.01 -8.48
N ASP A 489 -9.16 7.90 -9.42
CA ASP A 489 -8.28 7.58 -10.53
C ASP A 489 -6.83 7.38 -10.08
N LEU A 490 -6.36 8.18 -9.12
CA LEU A 490 -5.04 8.02 -8.51
C LEU A 490 -4.89 6.61 -7.90
N ILE A 491 -5.86 6.16 -7.09
CA ILE A 491 -5.84 4.82 -6.49
C ILE A 491 -5.77 3.72 -7.56
N LYS A 492 -6.48 3.87 -8.68
CA LYS A 492 -6.47 2.89 -9.78
C LYS A 492 -5.14 2.85 -10.50
N ASN A 493 -4.51 4.01 -10.71
CA ASN A 493 -3.22 4.13 -11.37
C ASN A 493 -2.08 3.64 -10.48
N MET A 494 -2.25 3.67 -9.16
CA MET A 494 -1.25 3.25 -8.17
C MET A 494 -1.30 1.76 -7.82
N LYS A 495 -2.12 0.93 -8.47
CA LYS A 495 -2.22 -0.51 -8.16
C LYS A 495 -0.89 -1.25 -8.20
N ALA A 496 -0.03 -0.97 -9.18
CA ALA A 496 1.28 -1.59 -9.23
C ALA A 496 2.22 -1.09 -8.12
N PHE A 497 2.09 0.17 -7.72
CA PHE A 497 2.87 0.73 -6.62
C PHE A 497 2.43 0.17 -5.27
N ALA A 498 1.12 0.15 -5.01
CA ALA A 498 0.55 -0.50 -3.83
C ALA A 498 0.95 -1.98 -3.75
N GLY A 499 1.05 -2.67 -4.89
CA GLY A 499 1.59 -4.02 -4.96
C GLY A 499 3.04 -4.14 -4.46
N ILE A 500 3.91 -3.17 -4.74
CA ILE A 500 5.31 -3.15 -4.27
C ILE A 500 5.37 -2.87 -2.78
N LEU A 501 4.54 -1.94 -2.29
CA LEU A 501 4.40 -1.69 -0.85
C LEU A 501 4.01 -2.97 -0.11
N ILE A 502 3.00 -3.70 -0.61
CA ILE A 502 2.56 -4.99 -0.03
C ILE A 502 3.69 -6.02 -0.04
N VAL A 503 4.47 -6.10 -1.12
CA VAL A 503 5.64 -7.00 -1.20
C VAL A 503 6.67 -6.67 -0.11
N ILE A 504 6.99 -5.39 0.09
CA ILE A 504 7.97 -4.95 1.09
C ILE A 504 7.45 -5.24 2.51
N TYR A 505 6.21 -4.87 2.80
CA TYR A 505 5.56 -5.17 4.08
C TYR A 505 5.58 -6.67 4.40
N TYR A 506 5.18 -7.50 3.43
CA TYR A 506 5.16 -8.95 3.61
C TYR A 506 6.56 -9.49 3.93
N SER A 507 7.59 -9.08 3.20
CA SER A 507 8.97 -9.55 3.41
C SER A 507 9.49 -9.17 4.80
N PHE A 508 9.27 -7.92 5.24
CA PHE A 508 9.71 -7.46 6.56
C PHE A 508 8.85 -8.02 7.70
N ALA A 509 7.56 -8.27 7.49
CA ALA A 509 6.71 -8.88 8.51
C ALA A 509 7.16 -10.30 8.81
N ILE A 510 7.42 -11.11 7.78
CA ILE A 510 7.96 -12.47 7.96
C ILE A 510 9.36 -12.43 8.59
N ALA A 511 10.24 -11.52 8.14
CA ALA A 511 11.56 -11.36 8.74
C ALA A 511 11.46 -10.95 10.23
N GLY A 512 10.56 -10.04 10.57
CA GLY A 512 10.33 -9.60 11.94
C GLY A 512 9.80 -10.72 12.84
N ILE A 513 8.87 -11.54 12.35
CA ILE A 513 8.36 -12.71 13.10
C ILE A 513 9.49 -13.70 13.37
N GLU A 514 10.32 -14.04 12.38
CA GLU A 514 11.42 -15.00 12.61
C GLU A 514 12.50 -14.46 13.56
N ILE A 515 12.68 -13.14 13.67
CA ILE A 515 13.70 -12.52 14.54
C ILE A 515 13.17 -12.24 15.95
N PHE A 516 11.91 -11.77 16.09
CA PHE A 516 11.39 -11.17 17.31
C PHE A 516 10.21 -11.94 17.94
N ASN A 517 9.81 -13.09 17.40
CA ASN A 517 8.72 -13.89 17.96
C ASN A 517 8.98 -14.26 19.42
N GLY A 518 8.02 -13.95 20.29
CA GLY A 518 8.06 -14.23 21.72
C GLY A 518 9.00 -13.34 22.53
N SER A 519 9.56 -12.27 21.94
CA SER A 519 10.48 -11.35 22.62
C SER A 519 9.79 -10.42 23.62
N ILE A 520 8.58 -9.96 23.30
CA ILE A 520 7.77 -9.08 24.16
C ILE A 520 6.67 -9.92 24.82
N LYS A 521 6.75 -10.10 26.14
CA LYS A 521 5.75 -10.85 26.92
C LYS A 521 5.03 -9.93 27.89
N TYR A 522 3.70 -10.00 27.88
CA TYR A 522 2.89 -9.29 28.85
C TYR A 522 2.94 -9.99 30.22
N ASN A 523 3.55 -9.33 31.20
CA ASN A 523 3.50 -9.76 32.59
C ASN A 523 2.59 -8.78 33.36
N PRO A 524 1.34 -9.18 33.71
CA PRO A 524 0.47 -8.30 34.47
C PRO A 524 1.08 -8.03 35.86
N PRO A 525 1.17 -6.77 36.31
CA PRO A 525 1.59 -6.48 37.66
C PRO A 525 0.53 -6.98 38.64
N ASN A 526 0.96 -7.71 39.69
CA ASN A 526 0.09 -8.32 40.69
C ASN A 526 -0.77 -7.32 41.49
N SER A 527 -0.60 -6.00 41.32
CA SER A 527 -1.44 -4.95 41.92
C SER A 527 -1.52 -3.69 41.04
N THR A 528 -2.65 -2.98 41.07
CA THR A 528 -2.91 -1.77 40.28
C THR A 528 -2.12 -0.55 40.75
N VAL A 529 -1.77 -0.50 42.04
CA VAL A 529 -1.02 0.60 42.69
C VAL A 529 0.46 0.64 42.26
N THR A 530 1.02 -0.49 41.82
CA THR A 530 2.43 -0.57 41.37
C THR A 530 2.63 -0.23 39.90
N ARG A 531 1.58 -0.02 39.09
CA ARG A 531 1.74 0.26 37.65
C ARG A 531 2.55 1.52 37.34
N GLY A 532 2.35 2.59 38.11
CA GLY A 532 3.07 3.86 37.93
C GLY A 532 4.43 3.94 38.63
N LEU A 533 4.70 3.05 39.59
CA LEU A 533 5.95 3.02 40.36
C LEU A 533 6.96 1.99 39.83
N LEU A 534 6.49 0.96 39.11
CA LEU A 534 7.36 -0.11 38.58
C LEU A 534 8.01 0.25 37.24
N TYR A 535 7.35 1.04 36.40
CA TYR A 535 7.81 1.36 35.05
C TYR A 535 8.15 2.84 34.90
N LYS A 536 9.29 3.16 34.27
CA LYS A 536 9.69 4.54 33.96
C LYS A 536 8.63 5.21 33.08
N CYS A 537 8.30 6.47 33.36
CA CYS A 537 7.40 7.24 32.51
C CYS A 537 7.93 7.34 31.07
N GLY A 538 7.06 7.19 30.07
CA GLY A 538 7.40 7.15 28.64
C GLY A 538 7.93 5.81 28.13
N SER A 539 7.95 4.76 28.96
CA SER A 539 8.39 3.43 28.54
C SER A 539 7.30 2.65 27.80
N TYR A 540 7.72 1.67 26.99
CA TYR A 540 6.83 0.78 26.23
C TYR A 540 5.79 0.10 27.12
N GLN A 541 6.18 -0.30 28.33
CA GLN A 541 5.32 -0.97 29.31
C GLN A 541 4.26 -0.03 29.90
N GLN A 542 4.64 1.21 30.21
CA GLN A 542 3.72 2.20 30.77
C GLN A 542 2.70 2.69 29.74
N LEU A 543 3.09 2.79 28.47
CA LEU A 543 2.22 3.17 27.35
C LEU A 543 1.27 2.04 26.90
N GLU A 544 1.34 0.87 27.55
CA GLU A 544 0.51 -0.30 27.25
C GLU A 544 0.63 -0.81 25.80
N TYR A 545 1.81 -0.67 25.18
CA TYR A 545 2.07 -1.07 23.79
C TYR A 545 2.15 -2.59 23.55
N TRP A 546 1.76 -3.42 24.51
CA TRP A 546 1.90 -4.88 24.49
C TRP A 546 1.27 -5.58 23.27
N ALA A 547 0.23 -5.00 22.68
CA ALA A 547 -0.39 -5.53 21.46
C ALA A 547 0.50 -5.40 20.21
N ASN A 548 1.50 -4.51 20.25
CA ASN A 548 2.40 -4.22 19.15
C ASN A 548 3.64 -5.13 19.20
N ASN A 549 3.44 -6.42 18.89
CA ASN A 549 4.46 -7.46 18.87
C ASN A 549 4.66 -8.09 17.46
N PHE A 550 5.67 -8.95 17.33
CA PHE A 550 5.96 -9.73 16.11
C PHE A 550 5.56 -11.22 16.26
N ASP A 551 4.57 -11.52 17.10
CA ASP A 551 4.16 -12.91 17.35
C ASP A 551 3.27 -13.43 16.21
N ASP A 552 2.37 -12.58 15.72
CA ASP A 552 1.44 -12.87 14.62
C ASP A 552 1.68 -11.99 13.40
N PHE A 553 1.31 -12.49 12.22
CA PHE A 553 1.43 -11.73 10.97
C PHE A 553 0.60 -10.44 10.96
N ALA A 554 -0.58 -10.45 11.58
CA ALA A 554 -1.42 -9.25 11.69
C ALA A 554 -0.79 -8.20 12.60
N ALA A 555 -0.30 -8.61 13.76
CA ALA A 555 0.39 -7.72 14.70
C ALA A 555 1.68 -7.15 14.09
N ALA A 556 2.48 -7.98 13.41
CA ALA A 556 3.68 -7.55 12.71
C ALA A 556 3.40 -6.45 11.66
N ILE A 557 2.29 -6.54 10.92
CA ILE A 557 1.89 -5.49 9.97
C ILE A 557 1.59 -4.17 10.70
N VAL A 558 0.89 -4.23 11.84
CA VAL A 558 0.57 -3.02 12.63
C VAL A 558 1.83 -2.40 13.20
N VAL A 559 2.77 -3.19 13.73
CA VAL A 559 4.07 -2.68 14.20
C VAL A 559 4.84 -1.99 13.07
N LEU A 560 4.92 -2.62 11.89
CA LEU A 560 5.59 -2.03 10.73
C LEU A 560 4.90 -0.75 10.26
N TRP A 561 3.57 -0.68 10.34
CA TRP A 561 2.79 0.52 10.05
C TRP A 561 3.09 1.65 11.03
N ASP A 562 3.06 1.37 12.34
CA ASP A 562 3.34 2.36 13.39
C ASP A 562 4.75 2.95 13.23
N ILE A 563 5.74 2.11 12.89
CA ILE A 563 7.12 2.55 12.63
C ILE A 563 7.23 3.32 11.30
N MET A 564 6.45 2.98 10.27
CA MET A 564 6.42 3.73 9.00
C MET A 564 5.88 5.16 9.19
N VAL A 565 4.97 5.38 10.14
CA VAL A 565 4.46 6.73 10.48
C VAL A 565 5.52 7.56 11.25
N VAL A 566 6.54 6.89 11.81
CA VAL A 566 7.72 7.49 12.47
C VAL A 566 7.43 8.18 13.80
N ASN A 567 6.19 8.19 14.27
CA ASN A 567 5.86 8.72 15.59
C ASN A 567 6.21 7.72 16.70
N ASN A 568 6.79 8.18 17.82
CA ASN A 568 7.16 7.36 18.97
C ASN A 568 8.01 6.10 18.65
N TRP A 569 8.65 6.04 17.49
CA TRP A 569 9.40 4.85 17.05
C TRP A 569 10.63 4.59 17.94
N SER A 570 11.14 5.60 18.64
CA SER A 570 12.19 5.50 19.66
C SER A 570 11.82 4.57 20.82
N VAL A 571 10.54 4.51 21.19
CA VAL A 571 10.03 3.60 22.22
C VAL A 571 10.15 2.16 21.76
N PHE A 572 9.88 1.87 20.48
CA PHE A 572 10.07 0.54 19.91
C PHE A 572 11.55 0.15 19.84
N LEU A 573 12.43 1.07 19.43
CA LEU A 573 13.87 0.85 19.40
C LEU A 573 14.39 0.43 20.77
N SER A 574 14.04 1.19 21.82
CA SER A 574 14.48 0.91 23.19
C SER A 574 13.90 -0.40 23.74
N ALA A 575 12.62 -0.68 23.48
CA ALA A 575 11.97 -1.92 23.89
C ALA A 575 12.64 -3.15 23.29
N TYR A 576 12.81 -3.19 21.96
CA TYR A 576 13.40 -4.34 21.29
C TYR A 576 14.92 -4.48 21.52
N LYS A 577 15.65 -3.37 21.73
CA LYS A 577 17.04 -3.42 22.24
C LYS A 577 17.10 -4.11 23.60
N SER A 578 16.19 -3.77 24.51
CA SER A 578 16.16 -4.35 25.86
C SER A 578 15.72 -5.81 25.88
N ALA A 579 14.83 -6.21 24.96
CA ALA A 579 14.30 -7.56 24.87
C ALA A 579 15.22 -8.55 24.14
N THR A 580 16.04 -8.09 23.19
CA THR A 580 16.88 -8.96 22.35
C THR A 580 18.36 -8.61 22.42
N SER A 581 18.82 -7.65 21.63
CA SER A 581 20.20 -7.16 21.60
C SER A 581 20.31 -5.82 20.87
N GLY A 582 21.48 -5.17 20.95
CA GLY A 582 21.76 -3.93 20.21
C GLY A 582 21.66 -4.07 18.68
N TRP A 583 21.82 -5.27 18.13
CA TRP A 583 21.66 -5.54 16.69
C TRP A 583 20.22 -5.35 16.19
N SER A 584 19.24 -5.33 17.09
CA SER A 584 17.85 -5.03 16.75
C SER A 584 17.68 -3.66 16.10
N TYR A 585 18.55 -2.69 16.39
CA TYR A 585 18.54 -1.37 15.75
C TYR A 585 18.71 -1.47 14.24
N LEU A 586 19.54 -2.39 13.75
CA LEU A 586 19.81 -2.54 12.32
C LEU A 586 18.53 -2.89 11.56
N PHE A 587 17.68 -3.77 12.11
CA PHE A 587 16.40 -4.13 11.51
C PHE A 587 15.50 -2.91 11.32
N PHE A 588 15.34 -2.08 12.37
CA PHE A 588 14.48 -0.91 12.33
C PHE A 588 15.04 0.21 11.45
N ILE A 589 16.36 0.41 11.43
CA ILE A 589 17.01 1.39 10.54
C ILE A 589 16.80 0.99 9.08
N ILE A 590 17.01 -0.28 8.74
CA ILE A 590 16.80 -0.78 7.39
C ILE A 590 15.33 -0.62 6.99
N TRP A 591 14.40 -0.95 7.89
CA TRP A 591 12.97 -0.75 7.65
C TRP A 591 12.64 0.73 7.41
N TRP A 592 13.12 1.64 8.26
CA TRP A 592 12.90 3.09 8.12
C TRP A 592 13.44 3.61 6.78
N LEU A 593 14.65 3.19 6.38
CA LEU A 593 15.27 3.58 5.12
C LEU A 593 14.47 3.09 3.91
N PHE A 594 14.00 1.83 3.92
CA PHE A 594 13.19 1.31 2.82
C PHE A 594 11.77 1.91 2.80
N SER A 595 11.10 2.00 3.93
CA SER A 595 9.68 2.40 4.01
C SER A 595 9.51 3.92 3.90
N VAL A 596 10.13 4.68 4.79
CA VAL A 596 9.92 6.13 4.91
C VAL A 596 10.74 6.87 3.88
N VAL A 597 12.03 6.56 3.80
CA VAL A 597 12.94 7.31 2.95
C VAL A 597 12.66 6.96 1.49
N ILE A 598 12.71 5.69 1.08
CA ILE A 598 12.49 5.29 -0.32
C ILE A 598 11.01 5.26 -0.70
N VAL A 599 10.19 4.44 -0.03
CA VAL A 599 8.84 4.11 -0.52
C VAL A 599 7.86 5.26 -0.33
N LEU A 600 7.80 5.92 0.83
CA LEU A 600 6.88 7.03 1.08
C LEU A 600 7.19 8.26 0.20
N GLN A 601 8.46 8.54 -0.03
CA GLN A 601 8.85 9.64 -0.91
C GLN A 601 8.57 9.32 -2.38
N LEU A 602 8.80 8.07 -2.81
CA LEU A 602 8.39 7.62 -4.14
C LEU A 602 6.86 7.67 -4.32
N PHE A 603 6.10 7.29 -3.28
CA PHE A 603 4.64 7.42 -3.27
C PHE A 603 4.22 8.88 -3.44
N THR A 604 4.83 9.79 -2.68
CA THR A 604 4.58 11.24 -2.76
C THR A 604 4.90 11.79 -4.15
N ALA A 605 6.05 11.42 -4.73
CA ALA A 605 6.44 11.80 -6.08
C ALA A 605 5.41 11.38 -7.14
N ILE A 606 4.88 10.15 -7.02
CA ILE A 606 3.85 9.62 -7.93
C ILE A 606 2.53 10.38 -7.79
N ILE A 607 2.12 10.72 -6.56
CA ILE A 607 0.91 11.50 -6.33
C ILE A 607 1.04 12.89 -6.96
N ILE A 608 2.17 13.55 -6.74
CA ILE A 608 2.44 14.88 -7.29
C ILE A 608 2.35 14.86 -8.82
N GLU A 609 3.04 13.93 -9.50
CA GLU A 609 3.01 13.85 -10.97
C GLU A 609 1.59 13.58 -11.50
N ASN A 610 0.87 12.63 -10.88
CA ASN A 610 -0.51 12.33 -11.26
C ASN A 610 -1.46 13.51 -11.06
N PHE A 611 -1.26 14.26 -9.97
CA PHE A 611 -2.09 15.40 -9.62
C PHE A 611 -1.82 16.59 -10.53
N ILE A 612 -0.55 16.99 -10.71
CA ILE A 612 -0.14 18.09 -11.61
C ILE A 612 -0.70 17.87 -13.00
N MET A 613 -0.50 16.68 -13.55
CA MET A 613 -0.91 16.38 -14.92
C MET A 613 -2.44 16.32 -15.10
N LYS A 614 -3.18 15.87 -14.07
CA LYS A 614 -4.66 15.97 -14.06
C LYS A 614 -5.14 17.41 -13.91
N TRP A 615 -4.46 18.20 -13.08
CA TRP A 615 -4.79 19.60 -12.83
C TRP A 615 -4.61 20.43 -14.10
N ASP A 616 -3.46 20.32 -14.76
CA ASP A 616 -3.16 21.02 -16.02
C ASP A 616 -4.18 20.69 -17.10
N LYS A 617 -4.55 19.41 -17.22
CA LYS A 617 -5.58 18.98 -18.18
C LYS A 617 -6.97 19.52 -17.83
N SER A 618 -7.30 19.62 -16.55
CA SER A 618 -8.56 20.22 -16.08
C SER A 618 -8.62 21.72 -16.42
N GLN A 619 -7.51 22.44 -16.25
CA GLN A 619 -7.39 23.85 -16.64
C GLN A 619 -7.55 24.01 -18.15
N LEU A 620 -6.83 23.22 -18.95
CA LEU A 620 -6.94 23.23 -20.42
C LEU A 620 -8.37 22.92 -20.92
N ASN A 621 -9.07 22.00 -20.26
CA ASN A 621 -10.47 21.71 -20.58
C ASN A 621 -11.42 22.85 -20.15
N THR A 622 -11.10 23.57 -19.08
CA THR A 622 -11.88 24.75 -18.64
C THR A 622 -11.72 25.90 -19.65
N ASP A 623 -10.50 26.12 -20.15
CA ASP A 623 -10.22 27.12 -21.19
C ASP A 623 -10.85 26.77 -22.54
N ARG A 624 -10.80 25.49 -22.95
CA ARG A 624 -11.51 25.01 -24.16
C ARG A 624 -13.03 24.98 -24.00
N GLY A 625 -13.54 24.71 -22.79
CA GLY A 625 -14.96 24.71 -22.46
C GLY A 625 -15.63 26.09 -22.53
N ARG A 626 -14.85 27.18 -22.64
CA ARG A 626 -15.38 28.50 -22.99
C ARG A 626 -15.82 28.61 -24.46
N ARG A 627 -15.47 27.64 -25.33
CA ARG A 627 -15.86 27.61 -26.75
C ARG A 627 -16.92 26.56 -27.11
N THR A 628 -17.24 25.59 -26.25
CA THR A 628 -18.32 24.62 -26.49
C THR A 628 -19.01 24.19 -25.19
N SER A 629 -20.31 24.50 -25.08
CA SER A 629 -21.17 24.14 -23.96
C SER A 629 -21.58 22.67 -24.01
N SER A 630 -20.77 21.78 -23.45
CA SER A 630 -21.25 20.48 -22.95
C SER A 630 -20.42 20.02 -21.76
N PHE A 631 -21.01 20.17 -20.57
CA PHE A 631 -20.37 19.96 -19.26
C PHE A 631 -20.36 18.47 -18.81
N GLU A 632 -20.63 17.51 -19.70
CA GLU A 632 -20.83 16.10 -19.30
C GLU A 632 -19.65 15.14 -19.59
N ASP A 633 -18.56 15.61 -20.20
CA ASP A 633 -17.45 14.75 -20.64
C ASP A 633 -16.30 14.57 -19.62
N SER A 634 -16.45 15.04 -18.37
CA SER A 634 -15.36 15.04 -17.38
C SER A 634 -15.11 13.70 -16.66
N HIS A 635 -15.80 12.61 -17.04
CA HIS A 635 -15.77 11.34 -16.29
C HIS A 635 -14.85 10.25 -16.87
N HIS A 636 -13.90 10.58 -17.73
CA HIS A 636 -13.15 9.56 -18.45
C HIS A 636 -11.80 9.22 -17.81
N PHE A 637 -11.67 7.94 -17.45
CA PHE A 637 -10.46 7.28 -16.96
C PHE A 637 -9.31 7.50 -17.94
N MET A 638 -8.20 8.01 -17.44
CA MET A 638 -6.98 8.19 -18.22
C MET A 638 -6.02 7.06 -17.90
N SER A 639 -5.59 6.33 -18.92
CA SER A 639 -4.50 5.37 -18.76
C SER A 639 -3.21 6.13 -18.46
N VAL A 640 -2.32 5.50 -17.72
CA VAL A 640 -0.94 5.98 -17.50
C VAL A 640 -0.22 6.32 -18.82
N HIS A 641 -0.51 5.57 -19.89
CA HIS A 641 0.04 5.86 -21.23
C HIS A 641 -0.49 7.17 -21.83
N ASP A 642 -1.75 7.52 -21.56
CA ASP A 642 -2.35 8.74 -22.09
C ASP A 642 -1.86 9.99 -21.36
N MET A 643 -1.36 9.80 -20.13
CA MET A 643 -0.83 10.86 -19.27
C MET A 643 0.50 11.45 -19.80
N PHE A 644 1.36 10.63 -20.41
CA PHE A 644 2.64 11.09 -20.96
C PHE A 644 2.61 11.35 -22.46
N ARG A 645 1.49 11.09 -23.14
CA ARG A 645 1.42 11.11 -24.61
C ARG A 645 1.92 12.40 -25.25
N SER A 646 1.62 13.56 -24.67
CA SER A 646 2.06 14.86 -25.19
C SER A 646 3.55 15.16 -24.98
N THR A 647 4.21 14.42 -24.09
CA THR A 647 5.63 14.59 -23.74
C THR A 647 6.50 13.52 -24.39
N LEU A 648 5.89 12.54 -25.05
CA LEU A 648 6.58 11.46 -25.74
C LEU A 648 6.91 11.89 -27.17
N GLU A 649 8.18 11.77 -27.52
CA GLU A 649 8.66 12.00 -28.88
C GLU A 649 8.33 10.78 -29.75
N GLU A 650 7.88 11.04 -30.99
CA GLU A 650 7.70 9.96 -31.95
C GLU A 650 9.07 9.45 -32.42
N PRO A 651 9.32 8.13 -32.35
CA PRO A 651 10.60 7.57 -32.80
C PRO A 651 10.79 7.77 -34.30
N SER A 652 12.03 8.03 -34.72
CA SER A 652 12.36 8.22 -36.13
C SER A 652 12.22 6.91 -36.91
N GLU A 653 11.95 7.01 -38.21
CA GLU A 653 11.83 5.82 -39.06
C GLU A 653 13.14 5.01 -39.10
N SER A 654 14.29 5.67 -39.03
CA SER A 654 15.60 5.00 -38.95
C SER A 654 15.81 4.22 -37.66
N GLU A 655 15.39 4.74 -36.51
CA GLU A 655 15.46 4.03 -35.22
C GLU A 655 14.57 2.78 -35.22
N ILE A 656 13.36 2.88 -35.79
CA ILE A 656 12.43 1.76 -35.95
C ILE A 656 13.05 0.68 -36.85
N LEU A 657 13.61 1.07 -38.00
CA LEU A 657 14.22 0.12 -38.94
C LEU A 657 15.48 -0.53 -38.37
N GLN A 658 16.29 0.20 -37.60
CA GLN A 658 17.46 -0.33 -36.93
C GLN A 658 17.08 -1.40 -35.89
N GLU A 659 16.03 -1.16 -35.11
CA GLU A 659 15.53 -2.14 -34.13
C GLU A 659 14.97 -3.39 -34.81
N ILE A 660 14.29 -3.22 -35.96
CA ILE A 660 13.81 -4.34 -36.79
C ILE A 660 14.99 -5.15 -37.34
N SER A 661 16.03 -4.50 -37.88
CA SER A 661 17.20 -5.19 -38.43
C SER A 661 18.03 -5.92 -37.38
N ASN A 662 18.07 -5.38 -36.15
CA ASN A 662 18.76 -6.01 -35.02
C ASN A 662 17.97 -7.17 -34.40
N HIS A 663 16.71 -7.35 -34.78
CA HIS A 663 15.85 -8.35 -34.17
C HIS A 663 16.22 -9.77 -34.62
N ARG A 664 16.75 -10.58 -33.70
CA ARG A 664 17.38 -11.89 -33.95
C ARG A 664 16.53 -12.89 -34.75
N TYR A 665 15.21 -12.77 -34.68
CA TYR A 665 14.23 -13.67 -35.32
C TYR A 665 13.46 -13.04 -36.47
N LEU A 666 13.61 -11.73 -36.69
CA LEU A 666 12.82 -10.97 -37.64
C LEU A 666 13.70 -10.60 -38.84
N LYS A 667 14.03 -11.60 -39.68
CA LYS A 667 14.76 -11.38 -40.94
C LYS A 667 13.82 -10.80 -42.00
N LEU A 668 13.38 -9.57 -41.77
CA LEU A 668 12.85 -8.72 -42.84
C LEU A 668 14.04 -8.25 -43.70
N ARG A 669 13.78 -7.90 -44.98
CA ARG A 669 14.79 -7.66 -46.04
C ARG A 669 16.12 -7.10 -45.49
N GLN A 670 17.26 -7.61 -45.96
CA GLN A 670 18.49 -6.82 -45.93
C GLN A 670 18.20 -5.54 -46.73
N ILE A 671 17.95 -4.45 -46.03
CA ILE A 671 17.86 -3.12 -46.64
C ILE A 671 19.28 -2.82 -47.12
N PRO A 672 19.52 -2.55 -48.41
CA PRO A 672 20.85 -2.14 -48.85
C PRO A 672 21.23 -0.89 -48.06
N SER A 673 22.39 -0.95 -47.41
CA SER A 673 22.97 0.18 -46.69
C SER A 673 22.94 1.42 -47.57
N VAL A 674 22.27 2.46 -47.10
CA VAL A 674 22.37 3.79 -47.72
C VAL A 674 23.80 4.25 -47.53
N THR A 675 24.59 4.22 -48.60
CA THR A 675 25.83 4.98 -48.75
C THR A 675 25.52 6.42 -49.06
#